data_AF-A0AAD9WA25-F1
#
_entry.id   AF-A0AAD9WA25-F1
#
_cell.length_a   1.000
_cell.length_b   1.000
_cell.length_c   1.000
_cell.angle_alpha   90.00
_cell.angle_beta   90.00
_cell.angle_gamma   90.00
#
_symmetry.space_group_name_H-M   'P 1'
#
loop_
_entity.id
_entity.type
_entity.pdbx_description
1 polymer ?
#
loop_
_entity_poly.entity_id
_entity_poly.type
_entity_poly.pdbx_seq_one_letter_code
_entity_poly.pdbx_strand_id
1 'polypeptide(L)'
;MTVATETTVVSNGVAPVHKAGRTGTPQEVPSTDLDIIDIRCAAVELNIKEEINSLFKAHDGPRRLPTLLLYDERGLQLFEAITYLDEYYLTNDEIQVLRDSASKVAESIPDGSMFIELGSGNLRKVNLLLEAFERAGKSIDYYALDLSRQELERTLAQLPAYKHVKSHGLWGTYDDGREWLKRPANVRRQKCVLSLGSSIGNFLRDEASDFLRGFADVLSPGDTMLVGLDSCMDPAKVYHAYNDRDGVTHNFILNGLVNANQVLGEEAFNLQDWQVIGEYVYDVEGGRHQAFYAPTRDVVVLGETIKANERIQVEQSLKYSQAAATKLWSLAGMTTADRWTLGEEYGLHMLVKPKMPFSLLPSAYASSALPSLSDWEGIWTAWDAVTRDMLPHEELLDRPIRLRNACIFYIGHIPTFLDIQLNKTTKAPPTEPKEYASIFERGIDPDVDNPERCHSHSETPTEWPPVHEIVTYQNKVRKRLRSLYDRGPESIPRDVGRAIWCSFEHEIMHLETLLYMLLQSEKTLPPPNTVHPDFKELAKKARAARVSNEWFDVPAKEINIGLDDPEDGTDVQRHYGWDNEKPRRKVKVHAFQAQGRAITNEEYAQYMYATNTSQLPASWVEVKPGELLNGDASANGSAGPTQANGHAHTNGHNSGHSSLPSSFLSDKAVRTVYGLVPLEYALDWPISASYNELSGCASWMGGRIPTFEEARSIYDHVDILKREEAERKLGKTVPAVNGHLSNDGVEETPPSRAAGKSEGDGDQSDLFIDLDGANIGFQHWHPVPITANGNRLAGQGEMGGVWEWTSSPLRRWPEFEPMALYPLYTSDFFDEKHNIVLGGSWATHPRISGRKSFINWYQRNYLFAWVGARLVRDAQ
;
A
#
# COMPACT_ATOMS: atom_id res chain seq x y z
N MET A 1 18.74 -5.13 71.69
CA MET A 1 18.19 -4.02 72.49
C MET A 1 16.70 -4.23 72.59
N THR A 2 16.23 -4.45 73.83
CA THR A 2 14.86 -4.23 74.38
C THR A 2 13.66 -4.92 73.69
N VAL A 3 13.18 -6.06 74.25
CA VAL A 3 12.12 -6.22 75.30
C VAL A 3 10.75 -6.44 74.61
N ALA A 4 10.27 -7.70 74.56
CA ALA A 4 9.28 -8.33 75.46
C ALA A 4 7.85 -7.80 75.22
N THR A 5 6.79 -8.61 75.16
CA THR A 5 6.35 -9.56 76.18
C THR A 5 5.37 -10.63 75.65
N GLU A 6 5.48 -11.79 76.29
CA GLU A 6 4.54 -12.92 76.38
C GLU A 6 3.13 -12.51 76.82
N THR A 7 2.10 -13.31 76.50
CA THR A 7 1.38 -14.05 77.57
C THR A 7 0.66 -15.30 77.05
N THR A 8 1.01 -16.38 77.71
CA THR A 8 0.55 -17.78 77.76
C THR A 8 -0.87 -17.92 78.31
N VAL A 9 -1.64 -18.93 77.85
CA VAL A 9 -2.35 -19.89 78.75
C VAL A 9 -2.44 -21.26 78.07
N VAL A 10 -2.19 -22.29 78.88
CA VAL A 10 -1.88 -23.68 78.58
C VAL A 10 -2.98 -24.59 79.15
N SER A 11 -3.14 -25.78 78.53
CA SER A 11 -3.64 -27.05 79.11
C SER A 11 -5.17 -27.23 79.26
N ASN A 12 -5.78 -28.43 79.20
CA ASN A 12 -5.32 -29.81 79.24
C ASN A 12 -6.48 -30.76 78.82
N GLY A 13 -6.16 -31.90 78.19
CA GLY A 13 -6.66 -33.19 78.71
C GLY A 13 -7.80 -33.97 78.01
N VAL A 14 -7.37 -35.08 77.37
CA VAL A 14 -7.91 -36.47 77.44
C VAL A 14 -9.04 -36.92 76.47
N ALA A 15 -8.72 -38.01 75.74
CA ALA A 15 -9.45 -38.74 74.68
C ALA A 15 -10.32 -39.91 75.24
N PRO A 16 -10.86 -40.90 74.45
CA PRO A 16 -11.03 -41.07 72.99
C PRO A 16 -12.46 -41.59 72.58
N VAL A 17 -12.72 -41.83 71.28
CA VAL A 17 -13.37 -43.06 70.69
C VAL A 17 -13.66 -42.84 69.19
N HIS A 18 -13.18 -43.77 68.37
CA HIS A 18 -13.22 -43.82 66.91
C HIS A 18 -14.63 -43.81 66.28
N LYS A 19 -14.79 -43.06 65.17
CA LYS A 19 -15.50 -43.52 63.96
C LYS A 19 -14.86 -42.93 62.70
N ALA A 20 -14.62 -43.80 61.73
CA ALA A 20 -13.93 -43.53 60.46
C ALA A 20 -14.75 -42.61 59.54
N GLY A 21 -14.09 -41.58 59.02
CA GLY A 21 -14.55 -40.75 57.91
C GLY A 21 -13.34 -40.07 57.28
N ARG A 22 -12.99 -40.43 56.05
CA ARG A 22 -11.93 -39.77 55.28
C ARG A 22 -12.41 -38.37 54.88
N THR A 23 -12.03 -37.36 55.64
CA THR A 23 -12.01 -35.97 55.19
C THR A 23 -10.60 -35.68 54.67
N GLY A 24 -10.40 -35.81 53.36
CA GLY A 24 -9.29 -35.13 52.71
C GLY A 24 -9.66 -33.66 52.64
N THR A 25 -8.91 -32.80 53.33
CA THR A 25 -8.82 -31.37 53.05
C THR A 25 -8.58 -31.17 51.55
N PRO A 26 -9.27 -30.22 50.87
CA PRO A 26 -8.87 -29.85 49.53
C PRO A 26 -7.43 -29.36 49.60
N GLN A 27 -6.55 -29.96 48.79
CA GLN A 27 -5.28 -29.33 48.46
C GLN A 27 -5.64 -27.98 47.84
N GLU A 28 -5.24 -26.89 48.49
CA GLU A 28 -5.21 -25.57 47.85
C GLU A 28 -4.30 -25.69 46.63
N VAL A 29 -4.92 -25.67 45.45
CA VAL A 29 -4.24 -25.39 44.19
C VAL A 29 -3.69 -23.96 44.32
N PRO A 30 -2.42 -23.69 44.01
CA PRO A 30 -1.93 -22.33 44.02
C PRO A 30 -2.73 -21.53 43.01
N SER A 31 -3.43 -20.49 43.45
CA SER A 31 -4.05 -19.53 42.53
C SER A 31 -2.92 -18.81 41.79
N THR A 32 -2.68 -19.18 40.54
CA THR A 32 -1.98 -18.31 39.60
C THR A 32 -2.86 -17.09 39.40
N ASP A 33 -2.55 -15.99 40.07
CA ASP A 33 -3.17 -14.70 39.77
C ASP A 33 -2.88 -14.38 38.30
N LEU A 34 -3.90 -14.51 37.45
CA LEU A 34 -3.80 -14.16 36.04
C LEU A 34 -3.63 -12.64 35.93
N ASP A 35 -2.62 -12.19 35.18
CA ASP A 35 -2.35 -10.76 35.02
C ASP A 35 -3.34 -10.14 34.03
N ILE A 36 -4.45 -9.61 34.55
CA ILE A 36 -5.49 -8.93 33.77
C ILE A 36 -5.48 -7.44 34.08
N ILE A 37 -5.24 -6.63 33.06
CA ILE A 37 -5.10 -5.18 33.12
C ILE A 37 -6.43 -4.55 32.68
N ASP A 38 -7.07 -3.78 33.56
CA ASP A 38 -8.21 -2.95 33.20
C ASP A 38 -7.73 -1.70 32.45
N ILE A 39 -8.09 -1.60 31.16
CA ILE A 39 -7.68 -0.50 30.29
C ILE A 39 -8.83 0.42 29.91
N ARG A 40 -10.03 0.17 30.41
CA ARG A 40 -11.25 0.92 30.06
C ARG A 40 -11.15 2.38 30.47
N CYS A 41 -11.44 3.28 29.54
CA CYS A 41 -11.56 4.71 29.80
C CYS A 41 -13.00 5.09 30.16
N ALA A 42 -13.20 5.94 31.18
CA ALA A 42 -14.52 6.41 31.61
C ALA A 42 -15.33 7.20 30.54
N ALA A 43 -14.71 7.49 29.38
CA ALA A 43 -15.31 8.25 28.30
C ALA A 43 -15.92 7.39 27.18
N VAL A 44 -15.75 6.06 27.21
CA VAL A 44 -16.22 5.14 26.16
C VAL A 44 -17.04 4.01 26.78
N GLU A 45 -18.13 4.35 27.46
CA GLU A 45 -19.20 3.38 27.68
C GLU A 45 -20.12 3.42 26.45
N LEU A 46 -20.01 2.41 25.59
CA LEU A 46 -20.99 2.19 24.52
C LEU A 46 -22.37 1.99 25.17
N ASN A 47 -23.25 2.96 25.03
CA ASN A 47 -24.64 2.79 25.44
C ASN A 47 -25.36 1.95 24.38
N ILE A 48 -25.20 0.63 24.43
CA ILE A 48 -25.84 -0.33 23.52
C ILE A 48 -27.35 -0.07 23.42
N LYS A 49 -27.99 0.41 24.49
CA LYS A 49 -29.40 0.79 24.49
C LYS A 49 -29.70 1.98 23.56
N GLU A 50 -28.83 3.00 23.51
CA GLU A 50 -28.97 4.10 22.55
C GLU A 50 -28.74 3.62 21.12
N GLU A 51 -27.75 2.74 20.91
CA GLU A 51 -27.44 2.18 19.59
C GLU A 51 -28.59 1.32 19.04
N ILE A 52 -29.19 0.46 19.87
CA ILE A 52 -30.43 -0.26 19.54
C ILE A 52 -31.51 0.73 19.10
N ASN A 53 -31.76 1.77 19.90
CA ASN A 53 -32.81 2.75 19.58
C ASN A 53 -32.54 3.51 18.27
N SER A 54 -31.28 3.83 18.00
CA SER A 54 -30.85 4.56 16.80
C SER A 54 -30.96 3.71 15.55
N LEU A 55 -30.37 2.50 15.55
CA LEU A 55 -30.34 1.61 14.38
C LEU A 55 -31.68 0.97 14.07
N PHE A 56 -32.53 0.77 15.09
CA PHE A 56 -33.83 0.16 14.93
C PHE A 56 -34.87 1.13 14.36
N LYS A 57 -34.73 2.44 14.58
CA LYS A 57 -35.63 3.49 14.07
C LYS A 57 -35.09 4.04 12.75
N ALA A 58 -35.57 3.47 11.64
CA ALA A 58 -35.13 3.88 10.31
C ALA A 58 -35.56 5.33 10.00
N HIS A 59 -34.60 6.22 9.76
CA HIS A 59 -34.84 7.56 9.23
C HIS A 59 -34.45 7.69 7.73
N ASP A 60 -33.53 6.85 7.25
CA ASP A 60 -33.24 6.55 5.83
C ASP A 60 -32.46 5.22 5.76
N GLY A 61 -32.98 4.20 5.07
CA GLY A 61 -32.34 2.87 4.92
C GLY A 61 -33.00 1.70 5.69
N PRO A 62 -32.49 0.46 5.54
CA PRO A 62 -33.04 -0.72 6.20
C PRO A 62 -32.80 -0.68 7.71
N ARG A 63 -33.77 -1.17 8.51
CA ARG A 63 -33.62 -1.28 9.98
C ARG A 63 -32.48 -2.25 10.33
N ARG A 64 -31.72 -1.93 11.36
CA ARG A 64 -30.59 -2.74 11.83
C ARG A 64 -30.63 -2.95 13.33
N LEU A 65 -29.91 -3.98 13.80
CA LEU A 65 -29.56 -4.16 15.22
C LEU A 65 -28.04 -4.31 15.36
N PRO A 66 -27.43 -3.81 16.46
CA PRO A 66 -25.99 -3.92 16.67
C PRO A 66 -25.53 -5.38 16.73
N THR A 67 -24.47 -5.74 15.99
CA THR A 67 -23.86 -7.08 16.03
C THR A 67 -23.36 -7.44 17.42
N LEU A 68 -23.01 -6.45 18.25
CA LEU A 68 -22.53 -6.65 19.62
C LEU A 68 -23.56 -7.39 20.50
N LEU A 69 -24.85 -7.32 20.15
CA LEU A 69 -25.90 -8.08 20.84
C LEU A 69 -25.70 -9.58 20.75
N LEU A 70 -25.00 -10.08 19.72
CA LEU A 70 -24.75 -11.49 19.52
C LEU A 70 -23.70 -12.07 20.49
N TYR A 71 -22.94 -11.23 21.19
CA TYR A 71 -21.73 -11.63 21.92
C TYR A 71 -21.83 -11.44 23.45
N ASP A 72 -23.01 -11.68 24.03
CA ASP A 72 -23.10 -11.93 25.48
C ASP A 72 -22.50 -13.30 25.82
N GLU A 73 -22.46 -13.66 27.12
CA GLU A 73 -21.88 -14.93 27.58
C GLU A 73 -22.45 -16.15 26.83
N ARG A 74 -23.77 -16.17 26.62
CA ARG A 74 -24.44 -17.27 25.92
C ARG A 74 -24.11 -17.27 24.43
N GLY A 75 -24.10 -16.10 23.81
CA GLY A 75 -23.73 -15.90 22.42
C GLY A 75 -22.32 -16.38 22.13
N LEU A 76 -21.36 -16.07 23.00
CA LEU A 76 -19.97 -16.55 22.90
C LEU A 76 -19.87 -18.08 22.95
N GLN A 77 -20.63 -18.75 23.83
CA GLN A 77 -20.69 -20.21 23.87
C GLN A 77 -21.28 -20.82 22.59
N LEU A 78 -22.31 -20.18 22.02
CA LEU A 78 -22.91 -20.60 20.76
C LEU A 78 -21.93 -20.40 19.59
N PHE A 79 -21.25 -19.26 19.54
CA PHE A 79 -20.22 -19.01 18.53
C PHE A 79 -19.06 -20.00 18.66
N GLU A 80 -18.62 -20.31 19.89
CA GLU A 80 -17.63 -21.35 20.15
C GLU A 80 -18.08 -22.69 19.53
N ALA A 81 -19.34 -23.09 19.72
CA ALA A 81 -19.89 -24.30 19.10
C ALA A 81 -19.89 -24.23 17.56
N ILE A 82 -20.22 -23.08 16.96
CA ILE A 82 -20.15 -22.86 15.50
C ILE A 82 -18.72 -23.12 15.00
N THR A 83 -17.69 -22.70 15.73
CA THR A 83 -16.29 -22.90 15.31
C THR A 83 -15.82 -24.37 15.25
N TYR A 84 -16.63 -25.30 15.76
CA TYR A 84 -16.37 -26.75 15.65
C TYR A 84 -17.23 -27.44 14.58
N LEU A 85 -18.14 -26.74 13.92
CA LEU A 85 -18.94 -27.31 12.83
C LEU A 85 -18.09 -27.50 11.58
N ASP A 86 -18.22 -28.66 10.94
CA ASP A 86 -17.54 -28.96 9.67
C ASP A 86 -17.99 -28.00 8.54
N GLU A 87 -19.23 -27.52 8.59
CA GLU A 87 -19.79 -26.55 7.62
C GLU A 87 -19.15 -25.16 7.77
N TYR A 88 -18.70 -24.79 8.97
CA TYR A 88 -18.02 -23.52 9.24
C TYR A 88 -16.50 -23.62 8.95
N TYR A 89 -16.18 -23.76 7.67
CA TYR A 89 -14.82 -24.03 7.17
C TYR A 89 -13.75 -23.05 7.68
N LEU A 90 -14.11 -21.77 7.91
CA LEU A 90 -13.17 -20.68 8.19
C LEU A 90 -12.20 -21.02 9.33
N THR A 91 -12.72 -21.67 10.38
CA THR A 91 -11.90 -21.99 11.56
C THR A 91 -10.84 -23.04 11.24
N ASN A 92 -11.22 -24.10 10.52
CA ASN A 92 -10.30 -25.19 10.19
C ASN A 92 -9.29 -24.77 9.13
N ASP A 93 -9.72 -23.98 8.14
CA ASP A 93 -8.85 -23.42 7.11
C ASP A 93 -7.81 -22.47 7.73
N GLU A 94 -8.23 -21.58 8.64
CA GLU A 94 -7.30 -20.70 9.37
C GLU A 94 -6.32 -21.50 10.26
N ILE A 95 -6.80 -22.50 10.99
CA ILE A 95 -5.94 -23.37 11.82
C ILE A 95 -4.90 -24.09 10.96
N GLN A 96 -5.28 -24.58 9.78
CA GLN A 96 -4.35 -25.26 8.87
C GLN A 96 -3.27 -24.28 8.38
N VAL A 97 -3.66 -23.08 7.92
CA VAL A 97 -2.69 -22.05 7.52
C VAL A 97 -1.76 -21.69 8.67
N LEU A 98 -2.29 -21.50 9.88
CA LEU A 98 -1.48 -21.20 11.07
C LEU A 98 -0.49 -22.33 11.37
N ARG A 99 -0.90 -23.60 11.32
CA ARG A 99 0.02 -24.74 11.54
C ARG A 99 1.18 -24.75 10.53
N ASP A 100 0.88 -24.51 9.27
CA ASP A 100 1.86 -24.55 8.18
C ASP A 100 2.79 -23.33 8.17
N SER A 101 2.34 -22.20 8.74
CA SER A 101 3.07 -20.92 8.72
C SER A 101 3.68 -20.51 10.06
N ALA A 102 3.27 -21.10 11.19
CA ALA A 102 3.61 -20.62 12.53
C ALA A 102 5.12 -20.45 12.78
N SER A 103 5.96 -21.35 12.27
CA SER A 103 7.41 -21.21 12.38
C SER A 103 7.95 -20.00 11.63
N LYS A 104 7.47 -19.72 10.41
CA LYS A 104 7.88 -18.56 9.63
C LYS A 104 7.37 -17.25 10.24
N VAL A 105 6.13 -17.26 10.75
CA VAL A 105 5.59 -16.13 11.53
C VAL A 105 6.44 -15.90 12.78
N ALA A 106 6.79 -16.96 13.51
CA ALA A 106 7.62 -16.83 14.69
C ALA A 106 9.02 -16.30 14.36
N GLU A 107 9.60 -16.69 13.23
CA GLU A 107 10.89 -16.17 12.74
C GLU A 107 10.85 -14.67 12.44
N SER A 108 9.77 -14.16 11.84
CA SER A 108 9.67 -12.76 11.42
C SER A 108 9.41 -11.77 12.57
N ILE A 109 8.83 -12.21 13.69
CA ILE A 109 8.57 -11.35 14.86
C ILE A 109 9.83 -11.26 15.76
N PRO A 110 10.34 -10.06 16.07
CA PRO A 110 11.55 -9.91 16.89
C PRO A 110 11.40 -10.40 18.34
N ASP A 111 12.52 -10.79 18.93
CA ASP A 111 12.60 -11.13 20.37
C ASP A 111 12.25 -9.91 21.24
N GLY A 112 11.51 -10.13 22.34
CA GLY A 112 11.04 -9.08 23.24
C GLY A 112 9.77 -8.33 22.79
N SER A 113 9.15 -8.76 21.68
CA SER A 113 7.96 -8.12 21.12
C SER A 113 6.71 -8.32 21.97
N MET A 114 5.79 -7.35 21.87
CA MET A 114 4.42 -7.48 22.33
C MET A 114 3.57 -8.14 21.24
N PHE A 115 2.74 -9.11 21.61
CA PHE A 115 1.87 -9.85 20.70
C PHE A 115 0.43 -9.68 21.14
N ILE A 116 -0.33 -8.81 20.49
CA ILE A 116 -1.65 -8.35 20.96
C ILE A 116 -2.75 -8.94 20.08
N GLU A 117 -3.61 -9.80 20.64
CA GLU A 117 -4.76 -10.36 19.93
C GLU A 117 -6.03 -9.56 20.20
N LEU A 118 -6.67 -9.09 19.13
CA LEU A 118 -7.92 -8.36 19.19
C LEU A 118 -9.09 -9.36 19.20
N GLY A 119 -9.86 -9.41 20.29
CA GLY A 119 -11.00 -10.32 20.43
C GLY A 119 -10.53 -11.76 20.66
N SER A 120 -9.87 -11.97 21.80
CA SER A 120 -9.31 -13.28 22.16
C SER A 120 -10.44 -14.27 22.51
N GLY A 121 -10.93 -15.00 21.50
CA GLY A 121 -11.88 -16.11 21.69
C GLY A 121 -11.24 -17.33 22.37
N ASN A 122 -11.53 -18.55 21.88
CA ASN A 122 -11.06 -19.82 22.50
C ASN A 122 -9.52 -20.04 22.51
N LEU A 123 -8.67 -19.10 22.12
CA LEU A 123 -7.19 -19.21 22.07
C LEU A 123 -6.59 -20.40 21.28
N ARG A 124 -7.38 -21.36 20.77
CA ARG A 124 -6.93 -22.52 19.98
C ARG A 124 -6.03 -22.14 18.81
N LYS A 125 -6.34 -21.01 18.19
CA LYS A 125 -5.66 -20.49 17.01
C LYS A 125 -4.33 -19.85 17.40
N VAL A 126 -4.37 -18.91 18.35
CA VAL A 126 -3.16 -18.20 18.79
C VAL A 126 -2.17 -19.13 19.46
N ASN A 127 -2.63 -20.19 20.15
CA ASN A 127 -1.77 -21.14 20.83
C ASN A 127 -0.75 -21.78 19.87
N LEU A 128 -1.09 -21.99 18.59
CA LEU A 128 -0.16 -22.48 17.57
C LEU A 128 1.04 -21.55 17.37
N LEU A 129 0.81 -20.24 17.47
CA LEU A 129 1.85 -19.20 17.36
C LEU A 129 2.64 -19.10 18.66
N LEU A 130 1.97 -19.15 19.82
CA LEU A 130 2.63 -19.13 21.13
C LEU A 130 3.59 -20.32 21.30
N GLU A 131 3.18 -21.51 20.90
CA GLU A 131 4.06 -22.68 20.87
C GLU A 131 5.23 -22.53 19.90
N ALA A 132 5.03 -21.85 18.76
CA ALA A 132 6.11 -21.60 17.82
C ALA A 132 7.15 -20.62 18.39
N PHE A 133 6.71 -19.57 19.10
CA PHE A 133 7.61 -18.66 19.84
C PHE A 133 8.39 -19.39 20.93
N GLU A 134 7.70 -20.24 21.70
CA GLU A 134 8.32 -21.05 22.75
C GLU A 134 9.39 -21.97 22.16
N ARG A 135 9.09 -22.70 21.07
CA ARG A 135 10.07 -23.55 20.37
C ARG A 135 11.25 -22.78 19.81
N ALA A 136 11.03 -21.54 19.35
CA ALA A 136 12.07 -20.65 18.87
C ALA A 136 12.89 -19.99 20.01
N GLY A 137 12.46 -20.15 21.28
CA GLY A 137 13.10 -19.54 22.44
C GLY A 137 12.96 -18.02 22.50
N LYS A 138 11.97 -17.44 21.80
CA LYS A 138 11.73 -15.98 21.76
C LYS A 138 10.92 -15.54 22.97
N SER A 139 11.44 -14.55 23.69
CA SER A 139 10.75 -13.88 24.80
C SER A 139 9.61 -13.02 24.24
N ILE A 140 8.36 -13.40 24.48
CA ILE A 140 7.17 -12.69 23.98
C ILE A 140 6.22 -12.37 25.13
N ASP A 141 5.70 -11.15 25.14
CA ASP A 141 4.55 -10.79 26.00
C ASP A 141 3.28 -10.83 25.14
N TYR A 142 2.47 -11.86 25.35
CA TYR A 142 1.17 -12.04 24.71
C TYR A 142 0.07 -11.32 25.50
N TYR A 143 -0.76 -10.54 24.80
CA TYR A 143 -1.88 -9.79 25.35
C TYR A 143 -3.18 -10.20 24.66
N ALA A 144 -4.08 -10.82 25.41
CA ALA A 144 -5.45 -11.14 25.00
C ALA A 144 -6.36 -9.94 25.29
N LEU A 145 -6.92 -9.28 24.28
CA LEU A 145 -7.85 -8.16 24.46
C LEU A 145 -9.30 -8.62 24.30
N ASP A 146 -10.10 -8.42 25.34
CA ASP A 146 -11.53 -8.78 25.35
C ASP A 146 -12.39 -7.83 26.21
N LEU A 147 -13.68 -7.79 25.91
CA LEU A 147 -14.71 -7.04 26.65
C LEU A 147 -15.09 -7.74 27.96
N SER A 148 -14.97 -9.07 28.01
CA SER A 148 -15.37 -9.88 29.16
C SER A 148 -14.16 -10.30 29.99
N ARG A 149 -14.08 -9.74 31.20
CA ARG A 149 -13.08 -10.16 32.19
C ARG A 149 -13.18 -11.65 32.53
N GLN A 150 -14.39 -12.20 32.63
CA GLN A 150 -14.58 -13.61 32.95
C GLN A 150 -14.06 -14.52 31.84
N GLU A 151 -14.21 -14.12 30.57
CA GLU A 151 -13.67 -14.87 29.45
C GLU A 151 -12.15 -14.78 29.38
N LEU A 152 -11.56 -13.63 29.70
CA LEU A 152 -10.10 -13.51 29.87
C LEU A 152 -9.59 -14.46 30.95
N GLU A 153 -10.24 -14.51 32.11
CA GLU A 153 -9.90 -15.43 33.20
C GLU A 153 -10.02 -16.90 32.74
N ARG A 154 -11.13 -17.26 32.07
CA ARG A 154 -11.40 -18.62 31.59
C ARG A 154 -10.42 -19.09 30.53
N THR A 155 -10.11 -18.24 29.55
CA THR A 155 -9.31 -18.61 28.39
C THR A 155 -7.82 -18.62 28.71
N LEU A 156 -7.31 -17.60 29.42
CA LEU A 156 -5.90 -17.56 29.84
C LEU A 156 -5.55 -18.70 30.80
N ALA A 157 -6.48 -19.15 31.65
CA ALA A 157 -6.29 -20.32 32.51
C ALA A 157 -6.08 -21.64 31.73
N GLN A 158 -6.49 -21.71 30.46
CA GLN A 158 -6.34 -22.90 29.62
C GLN A 158 -5.00 -22.94 28.86
N LEU A 159 -4.26 -21.82 28.83
CA LEU A 159 -2.95 -21.80 28.19
C LEU A 159 -1.95 -22.67 28.97
N PRO A 160 -1.08 -23.40 28.27
CA PRO A 160 -0.01 -24.14 28.94
C PRO A 160 1.02 -23.16 29.53
N ALA A 161 1.75 -23.62 30.55
CA ALA A 161 2.84 -22.85 31.11
C ALA A 161 4.02 -22.80 30.12
N TYR A 162 4.28 -21.61 29.59
CA TYR A 162 5.42 -21.33 28.70
C TYR A 162 6.62 -20.79 29.48
N LYS A 163 7.84 -21.07 29.02
CA LYS A 163 9.07 -20.55 29.63
C LYS A 163 9.47 -19.19 29.05
N HIS A 164 9.24 -19.00 27.75
CA HIS A 164 9.64 -17.81 27.01
C HIS A 164 8.44 -16.88 26.72
N VAL A 165 7.22 -17.41 26.69
CA VAL A 165 6.00 -16.60 26.48
C VAL A 165 5.34 -16.25 27.82
N LYS A 166 5.02 -14.97 28.03
CA LYS A 166 4.18 -14.49 29.14
C LYS A 166 2.83 -14.08 28.61
N SER A 167 1.76 -14.42 29.32
CA SER A 167 0.39 -14.17 28.88
C SER A 167 -0.31 -13.21 29.83
N HIS A 168 -1.00 -12.23 29.26
CA HIS A 168 -1.68 -11.14 29.95
C HIS A 168 -3.08 -10.94 29.35
N GLY A 169 -4.03 -10.48 30.16
CA GLY A 169 -5.34 -10.01 29.70
C GLY A 169 -5.39 -8.49 29.64
N LEU A 170 -6.03 -7.95 28.62
CA LEU A 170 -6.44 -6.55 28.52
C LEU A 170 -7.96 -6.51 28.54
N TRP A 171 -8.53 -5.95 29.60
CA TRP A 171 -9.97 -5.80 29.72
C TRP A 171 -10.38 -4.43 29.19
N GLY A 172 -11.06 -4.41 28.05
CA GLY A 172 -11.57 -3.19 27.42
C GLY A 172 -11.96 -3.36 25.95
N THR A 173 -12.39 -2.26 25.34
CA THR A 173 -12.75 -2.22 23.92
C THR A 173 -11.52 -2.20 23.02
N TYR A 174 -11.71 -2.37 21.71
CA TYR A 174 -10.65 -2.13 20.73
C TYR A 174 -10.10 -0.71 20.80
N ASP A 175 -10.97 0.27 21.09
CA ASP A 175 -10.60 1.68 21.23
C ASP A 175 -9.72 1.90 22.46
N ASP A 176 -10.09 1.30 23.60
CA ASP A 176 -9.25 1.30 24.81
C ASP A 176 -7.89 0.65 24.54
N GLY A 177 -7.87 -0.46 23.78
CA GLY A 177 -6.64 -1.12 23.34
C GLY A 177 -5.73 -0.20 22.54
N ARG A 178 -6.29 0.56 21.59
CA ARG A 178 -5.55 1.57 20.81
C ARG A 178 -4.98 2.68 21.71
N GLU A 179 -5.76 3.21 22.63
CA GLU A 179 -5.30 4.24 23.56
C GLU A 179 -4.23 3.70 24.53
N TRP A 180 -4.36 2.45 24.96
CA TRP A 180 -3.35 1.79 25.78
C TRP A 180 -2.01 1.63 25.03
N LEU A 181 -2.03 1.33 23.74
CA LEU A 181 -0.82 1.25 22.91
C LEU A 181 -0.10 2.60 22.76
N LYS A 182 -0.83 3.73 22.83
CA LYS A 182 -0.25 5.09 22.77
C LYS A 182 0.50 5.49 24.05
N ARG A 183 0.40 4.73 25.15
CA ARG A 183 1.09 5.04 26.40
C ARG A 183 2.61 5.04 26.19
N PRO A 184 3.37 5.99 26.79
CA PRO A 184 4.82 6.11 26.57
C PRO A 184 5.63 4.82 26.81
N ALA A 185 5.18 3.98 27.74
CA ALA A 185 5.81 2.69 28.04
C ALA A 185 5.68 1.67 26.89
N ASN A 186 4.63 1.78 26.06
CA ASN A 186 4.29 0.82 25.02
C ASN A 186 4.76 1.29 23.64
N VAL A 187 4.79 2.60 23.38
CA VAL A 187 5.17 3.17 22.08
C VAL A 187 6.55 2.70 21.60
N ARG A 188 7.51 2.55 22.53
CA ARG A 188 8.90 2.15 22.23
C ARG A 188 9.10 0.65 22.08
N ARG A 189 8.08 -0.17 22.41
CA ARG A 189 8.17 -1.62 22.30
C ARG A 189 7.73 -2.04 20.90
N GLN A 190 8.48 -2.98 20.33
CA GLN A 190 8.08 -3.61 19.09
C GLN A 190 6.83 -4.45 19.30
N LYS A 191 5.88 -4.36 18.38
CA LYS A 191 4.56 -4.98 18.54
C LYS A 191 4.02 -5.60 17.27
N CYS A 192 3.25 -6.67 17.45
CA CYS A 192 2.43 -7.30 16.43
C CYS A 192 0.99 -7.33 16.92
N VAL A 193 0.06 -6.77 16.14
CA VAL A 193 -1.38 -6.78 16.42
C VAL A 193 -2.06 -7.85 15.57
N LEU A 194 -2.87 -8.71 16.18
CA LEU A 194 -3.53 -9.82 15.51
C LEU A 194 -5.02 -9.58 15.40
N SER A 195 -5.56 -9.84 14.20
CA SER A 195 -6.99 -9.95 13.95
C SER A 195 -7.24 -11.26 13.21
N LEU A 196 -7.70 -12.27 13.93
CA LEU A 196 -7.92 -13.63 13.41
C LEU A 196 -9.41 -13.92 13.24
N GLY A 197 -9.74 -14.97 12.51
CA GLY A 197 -11.12 -15.46 12.32
C GLY A 197 -11.90 -14.74 11.23
N SER A 198 -11.21 -13.98 10.37
CA SER A 198 -11.81 -13.18 9.32
C SER A 198 -12.89 -12.19 9.81
N SER A 199 -12.79 -11.73 11.07
CA SER A 199 -13.71 -10.75 11.66
C SER A 199 -13.73 -9.41 10.91
N ILE A 200 -12.68 -9.13 10.11
CA ILE A 200 -12.62 -7.99 9.19
C ILE A 200 -13.78 -8.03 8.18
N GLY A 201 -14.29 -9.21 7.83
CA GLY A 201 -15.46 -9.35 6.97
C GLY A 201 -16.76 -8.83 7.56
N ASN A 202 -16.81 -8.57 8.88
CA ASN A 202 -18.05 -8.15 9.54
C ASN A 202 -18.34 -6.65 9.38
N PHE A 203 -17.33 -5.87 8.99
CA PHE A 203 -17.43 -4.44 8.74
C PHE A 203 -17.90 -4.18 7.30
N LEU A 204 -18.41 -2.97 7.02
CA LEU A 204 -18.44 -2.48 5.63
C LEU A 204 -17.01 -2.29 5.10
N ARG A 205 -16.83 -2.21 3.78
CA ARG A 205 -15.48 -2.09 3.16
C ARG A 205 -14.69 -0.90 3.68
N ASP A 206 -15.34 0.26 3.77
CA ASP A 206 -14.70 1.49 4.24
C ASP A 206 -14.45 1.42 5.75
N GLU A 207 -15.42 0.94 6.53
CA GLU A 207 -15.30 0.72 7.98
C GLU A 207 -14.16 -0.26 8.33
N ALA A 208 -13.97 -1.32 7.54
CA ALA A 208 -12.87 -2.26 7.70
C ALA A 208 -11.51 -1.56 7.53
N SER A 209 -11.41 -0.68 6.52
CA SER A 209 -10.19 0.08 6.27
C SER A 209 -9.92 1.09 7.39
N ASP A 210 -10.96 1.73 7.92
CA ASP A 210 -10.89 2.70 9.01
C ASP A 210 -10.50 2.03 10.34
N PHE A 211 -11.08 0.87 10.62
CA PHE A 211 -10.74 0.04 11.78
C PHE A 211 -9.27 -0.34 11.77
N LEU A 212 -8.78 -0.88 10.66
CA LEU A 212 -7.37 -1.26 10.50
C LEU A 212 -6.45 -0.03 10.55
N ARG A 213 -6.84 1.08 9.92
CA ARG A 213 -6.09 2.35 9.96
C ARG A 213 -5.92 2.85 11.39
N GLY A 214 -6.96 2.76 12.21
CA GLY A 214 -6.89 3.14 13.63
C GLY A 214 -5.77 2.43 14.39
N PHE A 215 -5.55 1.13 14.12
CA PHE A 215 -4.40 0.41 14.67
C PHE A 215 -3.10 0.75 13.96
N ALA A 216 -3.07 0.84 12.63
CA ALA A 216 -1.89 1.22 11.85
C ALA A 216 -1.30 2.59 12.25
N ASP A 217 -2.13 3.53 12.69
CA ASP A 217 -1.73 4.86 13.15
C ASP A 217 -0.98 4.84 14.48
N VAL A 218 -1.21 3.83 15.33
CA VAL A 218 -0.49 3.65 16.60
C VAL A 218 0.71 2.70 16.47
N LEU A 219 0.94 2.15 15.28
CA LEU A 219 2.11 1.35 14.94
C LEU A 219 3.28 2.21 14.44
N SER A 220 4.47 1.84 14.87
CA SER A 220 5.75 2.41 14.43
C SER A 220 6.30 1.62 13.23
N PRO A 221 7.21 2.21 12.42
CA PRO A 221 7.96 1.43 11.43
C PRO A 221 8.66 0.22 12.07
N GLY A 222 8.44 -0.98 11.52
CA GLY A 222 8.93 -2.25 12.06
C GLY A 222 7.90 -3.01 12.90
N ASP A 223 6.81 -2.38 13.33
CA ASP A 223 5.66 -3.07 13.89
C ASP A 223 4.88 -3.79 12.77
N THR A 224 4.13 -4.82 13.15
CA THR A 224 3.38 -5.66 12.22
C THR A 224 1.91 -5.80 12.62
N MET A 225 1.06 -6.14 11.65
CA MET A 225 -0.27 -6.69 11.91
C MET A 225 -0.40 -8.05 11.25
N LEU A 226 -1.02 -9.01 11.92
CA LEU A 226 -1.32 -10.32 11.36
C LEU A 226 -2.83 -10.49 11.23
N VAL A 227 -3.32 -10.52 9.99
CA VAL A 227 -4.75 -10.49 9.69
C VAL A 227 -5.16 -11.76 8.93
N GLY A 228 -6.12 -12.50 9.49
CA GLY A 228 -6.80 -13.59 8.78
C GLY A 228 -7.92 -13.04 7.91
N LEU A 229 -7.99 -13.50 6.65
CA LEU A 229 -8.95 -13.00 5.66
C LEU A 229 -9.52 -14.13 4.82
N ASP A 230 -10.85 -14.17 4.74
CA ASP A 230 -11.59 -15.11 3.92
C ASP A 230 -11.78 -14.57 2.49
N SER A 231 -11.33 -15.35 1.52
CA SER A 231 -11.36 -15.10 0.08
C SER A 231 -12.28 -16.07 -0.66
N CYS A 232 -13.06 -16.89 0.05
CA CYS A 232 -13.91 -17.90 -0.56
C CYS A 232 -14.97 -17.29 -1.49
N MET A 233 -15.02 -17.79 -2.72
CA MET A 233 -15.95 -17.34 -3.76
C MET A 233 -17.02 -18.39 -4.09
N ASP A 234 -17.07 -19.51 -3.36
CA ASP A 234 -18.11 -20.54 -3.52
C ASP A 234 -19.38 -20.13 -2.74
N PRO A 235 -20.48 -19.77 -3.42
CA PRO A 235 -21.70 -19.33 -2.76
C PRO A 235 -22.32 -20.37 -1.84
N ALA A 236 -22.25 -21.66 -2.21
CA ALA A 236 -22.86 -22.74 -1.43
C ALA A 236 -22.05 -23.00 -0.17
N LYS A 237 -20.72 -23.05 -0.29
CA LYS A 237 -19.81 -23.22 0.85
C LYS A 237 -19.98 -22.08 1.85
N VAL A 238 -20.03 -20.83 1.39
CA VAL A 238 -20.27 -19.67 2.25
C VAL A 238 -21.68 -19.73 2.84
N TYR A 239 -22.71 -20.03 2.06
CA TYR A 239 -24.08 -20.10 2.59
C TYR A 239 -24.21 -21.10 3.74
N HIS A 240 -23.67 -22.31 3.59
CA HIS A 240 -23.77 -23.36 4.61
C HIS A 240 -22.91 -23.10 5.85
N ALA A 241 -21.82 -22.35 5.73
CA ALA A 241 -21.03 -21.93 6.89
C ALA A 241 -21.88 -21.12 7.88
N TYR A 242 -22.75 -20.26 7.39
CA TYR A 242 -23.59 -19.38 8.23
C TYR A 242 -25.06 -19.81 8.32
N ASN A 243 -25.42 -20.92 7.67
CA ASN A 243 -26.74 -21.55 7.73
C ASN A 243 -26.56 -23.06 7.94
N ASP A 244 -25.97 -23.41 9.07
CA ASP A 244 -25.68 -24.80 9.42
C ASP A 244 -26.95 -25.63 9.60
N ARG A 245 -26.86 -26.93 9.28
CA ARG A 245 -28.02 -27.83 9.31
C ARG A 245 -28.56 -28.08 10.72
N ASP A 246 -27.71 -27.92 11.73
CA ASP A 246 -28.02 -28.20 13.13
C ASP A 246 -28.68 -26.99 13.82
N GLY A 247 -28.76 -25.84 13.12
CA GLY A 247 -29.41 -24.61 13.58
C GLY A 247 -28.64 -23.88 14.68
N VAL A 248 -27.35 -24.17 14.88
CA VAL A 248 -26.53 -23.54 15.92
C VAL A 248 -26.32 -22.06 15.62
N THR A 249 -26.04 -21.70 14.36
CA THR A 249 -25.91 -20.31 13.90
C THR A 249 -27.24 -19.58 14.00
N HIS A 250 -28.36 -20.25 13.69
CA HIS A 250 -29.68 -19.67 13.87
C HIS A 250 -29.95 -19.33 15.35
N ASN A 251 -29.60 -20.24 16.26
CA ASN A 251 -29.71 -20.01 17.71
C ASN A 251 -28.80 -18.89 18.20
N PHE A 252 -27.59 -18.78 17.66
CA PHE A 252 -26.66 -17.67 17.93
C PHE A 252 -27.25 -16.33 17.52
N ILE A 253 -27.85 -16.24 16.33
CA ILE A 253 -28.51 -15.02 15.90
C ILE A 253 -29.72 -14.70 16.79
N LEU A 254 -30.63 -15.64 17.04
CA LEU A 254 -31.80 -15.39 17.91
C LEU A 254 -31.42 -14.97 19.35
N ASN A 255 -30.28 -15.44 19.86
CA ASN A 255 -29.76 -15.02 21.16
C ASN A 255 -29.54 -13.49 21.24
N GLY A 256 -29.24 -12.82 20.11
CA GLY A 256 -29.13 -11.37 20.06
C GLY A 256 -30.40 -10.64 20.49
N LEU A 257 -31.59 -11.17 20.19
CA LEU A 257 -32.86 -10.59 20.65
C LEU A 257 -33.07 -10.80 22.15
N VAL A 258 -32.60 -11.93 22.69
CA VAL A 258 -32.61 -12.18 24.14
C VAL A 258 -31.75 -11.16 24.86
N ASN A 259 -30.53 -10.94 24.37
CA ASN A 259 -29.63 -9.96 24.93
C ASN A 259 -30.18 -8.53 24.76
N ALA A 260 -30.80 -8.21 23.63
CA ALA A 260 -31.47 -6.92 23.43
C ALA A 260 -32.53 -6.64 24.50
N ASN A 261 -33.37 -7.62 24.85
CA ASN A 261 -34.34 -7.48 25.93
C ASN A 261 -33.66 -7.20 27.29
N GLN A 262 -32.55 -7.88 27.59
CA GLN A 262 -31.78 -7.65 28.81
C GLN A 262 -31.21 -6.23 28.86
N VAL A 263 -30.59 -5.77 27.78
CA VAL A 263 -30.01 -4.42 27.66
C VAL A 263 -31.09 -3.33 27.77
N LEU A 264 -32.25 -3.56 27.16
CA LEU A 264 -33.38 -2.61 27.20
C LEU A 264 -34.03 -2.55 28.58
N GLY A 265 -33.99 -3.66 29.33
CA GLY A 265 -34.66 -3.84 30.62
C GLY A 265 -36.16 -4.14 30.50
N GLU A 266 -36.61 -4.52 29.30
CA GLU A 266 -38.01 -4.86 28.98
C GLU A 266 -38.08 -5.94 27.90
N GLU A 267 -39.19 -6.69 27.84
CA GLU A 267 -39.43 -7.69 26.81
C GLU A 267 -39.96 -7.03 25.53
N ALA A 268 -39.07 -6.38 24.78
CA ALA A 268 -39.38 -5.74 23.50
C ALA A 268 -39.51 -6.75 22.35
N PHE A 269 -38.79 -7.88 22.43
CA PHE A 269 -38.75 -8.92 21.40
C PHE A 269 -39.24 -10.27 21.96
N ASN A 270 -40.41 -10.73 21.52
CA ASN A 270 -40.88 -12.10 21.79
C ASN A 270 -40.37 -13.06 20.71
N LEU A 271 -39.40 -13.90 21.05
CA LEU A 271 -38.71 -14.80 20.11
C LEU A 271 -39.62 -15.66 19.22
N GLN A 272 -40.81 -16.05 19.69
CA GLN A 272 -41.72 -16.89 18.90
C GLN A 272 -42.26 -16.15 17.67
N ASP A 273 -42.22 -14.82 17.70
CA ASP A 273 -42.64 -13.99 16.60
C ASP A 273 -41.54 -13.77 15.57
N TRP A 274 -40.29 -14.21 15.81
CA TRP A 274 -39.14 -13.91 14.96
C TRP A 274 -38.53 -15.16 14.34
N GLN A 275 -38.07 -15.01 13.11
CA GLN A 275 -37.24 -15.99 12.40
C GLN A 275 -35.95 -15.33 11.92
N VAL A 276 -34.91 -16.14 11.73
CA VAL A 276 -33.64 -15.70 11.12
C VAL A 276 -33.63 -16.08 9.65
N ILE A 277 -33.24 -15.13 8.82
CA ILE A 277 -33.02 -15.32 7.38
C ILE A 277 -31.54 -15.07 7.12
N GLY A 278 -30.82 -16.10 6.65
CA GLY A 278 -29.45 -15.96 6.15
C GLY A 278 -29.43 -16.13 4.63
N GLU A 279 -28.69 -15.28 3.93
CA GLU A 279 -28.53 -15.36 2.48
C GLU A 279 -27.10 -15.03 2.05
N TYR A 280 -26.68 -15.61 0.92
CA TYR A 280 -25.46 -15.21 0.23
C TYR A 280 -25.82 -14.25 -0.90
N VAL A 281 -25.09 -13.15 -1.00
CA VAL A 281 -25.25 -12.17 -2.07
C VAL A 281 -23.90 -11.84 -2.69
N TYR A 282 -23.92 -11.54 -3.98
CA TYR A 282 -22.74 -11.11 -4.73
C TYR A 282 -23.11 -9.89 -5.57
N ASP A 283 -22.54 -8.74 -5.22
CA ASP A 283 -22.79 -7.47 -5.92
C ASP A 283 -21.49 -6.66 -6.07
N VAL A 284 -21.61 -5.34 -6.25
CA VAL A 284 -20.47 -4.42 -6.42
C VAL A 284 -19.54 -4.38 -5.21
N GLU A 285 -20.03 -4.74 -4.03
CA GLU A 285 -19.24 -4.83 -2.81
C GLU A 285 -18.55 -6.20 -2.66
N GLY A 286 -18.84 -7.15 -3.56
CA GLY A 286 -18.30 -8.51 -3.58
C GLY A 286 -19.24 -9.54 -2.93
N GLY A 287 -18.74 -10.77 -2.81
CA GLY A 287 -19.46 -11.86 -2.16
C GLY A 287 -19.56 -11.64 -0.64
N ARG A 288 -20.74 -11.86 -0.06
CA ARG A 288 -20.96 -11.86 1.38
C ARG A 288 -22.10 -12.80 1.79
N HIS A 289 -22.04 -13.28 3.02
CA HIS A 289 -23.25 -13.70 3.74
C HIS A 289 -23.84 -12.51 4.49
N GLN A 290 -25.15 -12.49 4.65
CA GLN A 290 -25.86 -11.54 5.50
C GLN A 290 -27.04 -12.20 6.22
N ALA A 291 -27.25 -11.80 7.47
CA ALA A 291 -28.30 -12.31 8.34
C ALA A 291 -29.30 -11.22 8.77
N PHE A 292 -30.57 -11.60 8.81
CA PHE A 292 -31.68 -10.74 9.18
C PHE A 292 -32.60 -11.42 10.20
N TYR A 293 -33.19 -10.61 11.08
CA TYR A 293 -34.43 -10.97 11.75
C TYR A 293 -35.62 -10.58 10.89
N ALA A 294 -36.67 -11.41 10.89
CA ALA A 294 -37.94 -11.08 10.27
C ALA A 294 -39.09 -11.57 11.15
N PRO A 295 -40.13 -10.76 11.41
CA PRO A 295 -41.23 -11.22 12.22
C PRO A 295 -42.21 -12.06 11.38
N THR A 296 -42.77 -13.11 11.94
CA THR A 296 -43.72 -14.03 11.28
C THR A 296 -45.14 -13.45 11.18
N ARG A 297 -45.40 -12.34 11.88
CA ARG A 297 -46.63 -11.54 11.89
C ARG A 297 -46.30 -10.08 12.15
N ASP A 298 -47.28 -9.19 12.00
CA ASP A 298 -47.11 -7.80 12.42
C ASP A 298 -46.86 -7.73 13.94
N VAL A 299 -45.81 -6.99 14.33
CA VAL A 299 -45.40 -6.80 15.73
C VAL A 299 -45.16 -5.32 16.02
N VAL A 300 -45.24 -4.94 17.30
CA VAL A 300 -44.88 -3.60 17.76
C VAL A 300 -43.67 -3.72 18.67
N VAL A 301 -42.56 -3.11 18.26
CA VAL A 301 -41.28 -3.15 18.98
C VAL A 301 -40.74 -1.73 19.10
N LEU A 302 -40.36 -1.33 20.31
CA LEU A 302 -39.82 0.01 20.60
C LEU A 302 -40.70 1.18 20.10
N GLY A 303 -42.02 0.96 20.05
CA GLY A 303 -43.01 1.93 19.56
C GLY A 303 -43.21 1.94 18.04
N GLU A 304 -42.48 1.12 17.29
CA GLU A 304 -42.55 1.00 15.84
C GLU A 304 -43.38 -0.23 15.45
N THR A 305 -44.22 -0.10 14.41
CA THR A 305 -44.91 -1.26 13.81
C THR A 305 -44.00 -1.89 12.77
N ILE A 306 -43.60 -3.13 12.98
CA ILE A 306 -42.81 -3.93 12.04
C ILE A 306 -43.73 -4.91 11.33
N LYS A 307 -43.71 -4.89 10.00
CA LYS A 307 -44.59 -5.75 9.19
C LYS A 307 -44.07 -7.17 9.13
N ALA A 308 -45.00 -8.12 9.00
CA ALA A 308 -44.64 -9.52 8.75
C ALA A 308 -43.64 -9.62 7.57
N ASN A 309 -42.54 -10.34 7.76
CA ASN A 309 -41.42 -10.51 6.83
C ASN A 309 -40.56 -9.27 6.55
N GLU A 310 -40.77 -8.14 7.24
CA GLU A 310 -39.85 -7.00 7.19
C GLU A 310 -38.49 -7.42 7.74
N ARG A 311 -37.42 -7.14 6.98
CA ARG A 311 -36.06 -7.59 7.29
C ARG A 311 -35.32 -6.56 8.14
N ILE A 312 -34.76 -7.01 9.26
CA ILE A 312 -33.92 -6.21 10.16
C ILE A 312 -32.53 -6.84 10.15
N GLN A 313 -31.54 -6.16 9.57
CA GLN A 313 -30.20 -6.72 9.42
C GLN A 313 -29.47 -6.74 10.77
N VAL A 314 -28.71 -7.81 11.03
CA VAL A 314 -27.95 -7.97 12.28
C VAL A 314 -26.48 -8.33 12.05
N GLU A 315 -26.17 -9.06 10.99
CA GLU A 315 -24.81 -9.51 10.73
C GLU A 315 -24.56 -9.62 9.22
N GLN A 316 -23.29 -9.51 8.84
CA GLN A 316 -22.79 -9.79 7.51
C GLN A 316 -21.35 -10.29 7.60
N SER A 317 -20.90 -11.01 6.56
CA SER A 317 -19.50 -11.41 6.40
C SER A 317 -19.04 -11.30 4.95
N LEU A 318 -18.33 -10.21 4.64
CA LEU A 318 -17.71 -9.92 3.35
C LEU A 318 -16.50 -10.82 3.07
N LYS A 319 -16.40 -11.26 1.82
CA LYS A 319 -15.28 -12.05 1.30
C LYS A 319 -14.38 -11.15 0.45
N TYR A 320 -13.06 -11.34 0.53
CA TYR A 320 -12.07 -10.45 -0.08
C TYR A 320 -11.28 -11.18 -1.15
N SER A 321 -11.46 -10.78 -2.41
CA SER A 321 -10.51 -11.17 -3.46
C SER A 321 -9.12 -10.59 -3.19
N GLN A 322 -8.10 -11.08 -3.90
CA GLN A 322 -6.74 -10.55 -3.75
C GLN A 322 -6.66 -9.04 -4.02
N ALA A 323 -7.35 -8.55 -5.07
CA ALA A 323 -7.40 -7.13 -5.39
C ALA A 323 -8.14 -6.33 -4.29
N ALA A 324 -9.24 -6.87 -3.75
CA ALA A 324 -9.97 -6.23 -2.66
C ALA A 324 -9.13 -6.16 -1.37
N ALA A 325 -8.34 -7.21 -1.08
CA ALA A 325 -7.41 -7.22 0.05
C ALA A 325 -6.31 -6.17 -0.12
N THR A 326 -5.65 -6.10 -1.28
CA THR A 326 -4.63 -5.07 -1.57
C THR A 326 -5.19 -3.66 -1.39
N LYS A 327 -6.40 -3.40 -1.90
CA LYS A 327 -7.09 -2.13 -1.72
C LYS A 327 -7.38 -1.83 -0.24
N LEU A 328 -7.88 -2.82 0.51
CA LEU A 328 -8.12 -2.70 1.95
C LEU A 328 -6.85 -2.28 2.71
N TRP A 329 -5.72 -2.94 2.45
CA TRP A 329 -4.44 -2.62 3.09
C TRP A 329 -3.99 -1.21 2.75
N SER A 330 -4.07 -0.81 1.48
CA SER A 330 -3.67 0.53 1.04
C SER A 330 -4.49 1.63 1.72
N LEU A 331 -5.82 1.46 1.81
CA LEU A 331 -6.71 2.40 2.51
C LEU A 331 -6.48 2.42 4.02
N ALA A 332 -6.01 1.31 4.60
CA ALA A 332 -5.58 1.22 5.99
C ALA A 332 -4.20 1.84 6.26
N GLY A 333 -3.49 2.31 5.22
CA GLY A 333 -2.12 2.84 5.33
C GLY A 333 -1.08 1.75 5.58
N MET A 334 -1.35 0.52 5.10
CA MET A 334 -0.53 -0.68 5.31
C MET A 334 -0.18 -1.37 3.99
N THR A 335 0.85 -2.22 3.99
CA THR A 335 1.21 -3.09 2.85
C THR A 335 1.51 -4.51 3.33
N THR A 336 1.35 -5.50 2.45
CA THR A 336 1.63 -6.91 2.77
C THR A 336 3.15 -7.16 2.75
N ALA A 337 3.71 -7.57 3.88
CA ALA A 337 5.10 -8.05 4.01
C ALA A 337 5.23 -9.53 3.66
N ASP A 338 4.28 -10.36 4.10
CA ASP A 338 4.24 -11.79 3.79
C ASP A 338 2.78 -12.28 3.78
N ARG A 339 2.53 -13.41 3.12
CA ARG A 339 1.20 -14.02 2.99
C ARG A 339 1.31 -15.54 2.96
N TRP A 340 0.49 -16.20 3.78
CA TRP A 340 0.29 -17.65 3.78
C TRP A 340 -1.15 -17.96 3.40
N THR A 341 -1.37 -18.99 2.60
CA THR A 341 -2.71 -19.29 2.04
C THR A 341 -3.00 -20.78 2.09
N LEU A 342 -4.29 -21.11 2.14
CA LEU A 342 -4.82 -22.43 1.84
C LEU A 342 -5.68 -22.30 0.58
N GLY A 343 -5.12 -22.73 -0.56
CA GLY A 343 -5.74 -22.50 -1.87
C GLY A 343 -5.94 -21.01 -2.15
N GLU A 344 -7.05 -20.67 -2.83
CA GLU A 344 -7.47 -19.28 -3.06
C GLU A 344 -8.53 -18.81 -2.04
N GLU A 345 -8.90 -19.66 -1.07
CA GLU A 345 -10.08 -19.48 -0.22
C GLU A 345 -9.77 -18.80 1.12
N TYR A 346 -8.58 -19.02 1.70
CA TYR A 346 -8.21 -18.39 2.98
C TYR A 346 -6.76 -17.91 2.99
N GLY A 347 -6.53 -16.75 3.59
CA GLY A 347 -5.20 -16.15 3.71
C GLY A 347 -4.90 -15.59 5.11
N LEU A 348 -3.66 -15.80 5.55
CA LEU A 348 -3.06 -15.09 6.67
C LEU A 348 -2.09 -14.04 6.10
N HIS A 349 -2.32 -12.78 6.42
CA HIS A 349 -1.59 -11.64 5.86
C HIS A 349 -0.77 -10.95 6.94
N MET A 350 0.54 -10.91 6.77
CA MET A 350 1.42 -10.09 7.58
C MET A 350 1.54 -8.72 6.94
N LEU A 351 1.06 -7.69 7.63
CA LEU A 351 1.05 -6.32 7.18
C LEU A 351 2.09 -5.50 7.94
N VAL A 352 2.68 -4.54 7.26
CA VAL A 352 3.60 -3.56 7.83
C VAL A 352 3.20 -2.17 7.38
N LYS A 353 3.56 -1.16 8.17
CA LYS A 353 3.47 0.22 7.73
C LYS A 353 4.46 0.39 6.55
N PRO A 354 3.98 0.77 5.36
CA PRO A 354 4.88 1.03 4.25
C PRO A 354 5.80 2.16 4.69
N LYS A 355 7.10 1.99 4.42
CA LYS A 355 8.09 2.98 4.84
C LYS A 355 7.96 4.30 4.08
N MET A 356 7.25 4.26 2.96
CA MET A 356 6.93 5.39 2.10
C MET A 356 5.41 5.42 1.95
N PRO A 357 4.72 6.51 2.31
CA PRO A 357 3.27 6.50 2.53
C PRO A 357 2.44 6.70 1.24
N PHE A 358 3.05 6.59 0.06
CA PHE A 358 2.38 6.99 -1.17
C PHE A 358 1.42 5.90 -1.67
N SER A 359 0.12 6.12 -1.46
CA SER A 359 -0.92 5.29 -2.08
C SER A 359 -0.90 5.42 -3.60
N LEU A 360 -1.26 4.34 -4.29
CA LEU A 360 -1.41 4.29 -5.75
C LEU A 360 -2.86 4.59 -6.22
N LEU A 361 -3.77 4.84 -5.27
CA LEU A 361 -5.17 5.12 -5.57
C LEU A 361 -5.40 6.64 -5.71
N PRO A 362 -6.02 7.12 -6.80
CA PRO A 362 -6.32 8.54 -7.00
C PRO A 362 -7.11 9.15 -5.86
N SER A 363 -8.05 8.39 -5.30
CA SER A 363 -8.88 8.82 -4.16
C SER A 363 -8.07 9.10 -2.89
N ALA A 364 -6.82 8.63 -2.81
CA ALA A 364 -5.90 8.92 -1.72
C ALA A 364 -4.89 10.01 -2.14
N TYR A 365 -4.07 9.75 -3.17
CA TYR A 365 -2.96 10.66 -3.52
C TYR A 365 -3.38 11.95 -4.23
N ALA A 366 -4.62 12.01 -4.75
CA ALA A 366 -5.21 13.17 -5.41
C ALA A 366 -6.56 13.57 -4.78
N SER A 367 -6.78 13.22 -3.52
CA SER A 367 -8.00 13.49 -2.76
C SER A 367 -8.37 14.97 -2.64
N SER A 368 -7.37 15.87 -2.68
CA SER A 368 -7.56 17.31 -2.57
C SER A 368 -6.85 18.08 -3.68
N ALA A 369 -7.26 19.34 -3.87
CA ALA A 369 -6.61 20.25 -4.82
C ALA A 369 -5.20 20.65 -4.38
N LEU A 370 -4.92 20.77 -3.07
CA LEU A 370 -3.59 21.05 -2.48
C LEU A 370 -2.94 19.79 -1.90
N PRO A 371 -1.60 19.69 -1.77
CA PRO A 371 -0.98 18.65 -0.96
C PRO A 371 -1.35 18.84 0.52
N SER A 372 -1.69 17.75 1.21
CA SER A 372 -1.90 17.73 2.65
C SER A 372 -0.58 17.79 3.42
N LEU A 373 -0.62 18.07 4.72
CA LEU A 373 0.57 17.94 5.57
C LEU A 373 1.12 16.51 5.60
N SER A 374 0.25 15.50 5.50
CA SER A 374 0.65 14.10 5.41
C SER A 374 1.45 13.82 4.14
N ASP A 375 1.04 14.41 3.01
CA ASP A 375 1.80 14.32 1.74
C ASP A 375 3.20 14.91 1.89
N TRP A 376 3.32 16.08 2.53
CA TRP A 376 4.61 16.72 2.82
C TRP A 376 5.48 15.87 3.74
N GLU A 377 4.90 15.29 4.79
CA GLU A 377 5.61 14.40 5.70
C GLU A 377 6.11 13.14 4.99
N GLY A 378 5.35 12.60 4.04
CA GLY A 378 5.77 11.51 3.18
C GLY A 378 7.00 11.85 2.34
N ILE A 379 6.98 12.99 1.65
CA ILE A 379 8.14 13.46 0.88
C ILE A 379 9.33 13.76 1.77
N TRP A 380 9.12 14.41 2.92
CA TRP A 380 10.22 14.71 3.83
C TRP A 380 10.85 13.45 4.40
N THR A 381 10.05 12.42 4.67
CA THR A 381 10.56 11.09 5.07
C THR A 381 11.43 10.50 3.96
N ALA A 382 10.95 10.54 2.71
CA ALA A 382 11.68 10.08 1.55
C ALA A 382 13.00 10.84 1.33
N TRP A 383 12.92 12.17 1.38
CA TRP A 383 14.06 13.07 1.25
C TRP A 383 15.10 12.84 2.34
N ASP A 384 14.66 12.70 3.59
CA ASP A 384 15.54 12.51 4.73
C ASP A 384 16.22 11.14 4.68
N ALA A 385 15.51 10.08 4.26
CA ALA A 385 16.11 8.76 4.03
C ALA A 385 17.23 8.82 2.98
N VAL A 386 16.99 9.50 1.85
CA VAL A 386 17.99 9.63 0.78
C VAL A 386 19.18 10.49 1.23
N THR A 387 18.92 11.61 1.89
CA THR A 387 19.96 12.63 2.17
C THR A 387 20.72 12.41 3.47
N ARG A 388 20.19 11.64 4.42
CA ARG A 388 20.79 11.42 5.75
C ARG A 388 21.20 9.97 6.00
N ASP A 389 20.47 9.02 5.43
CA ASP A 389 20.69 7.60 5.71
C ASP A 389 21.36 6.87 4.54
N MET A 390 21.08 7.27 3.29
CA MET A 390 21.67 6.65 2.09
C MET A 390 22.96 7.35 1.62
N LEU A 391 23.02 8.68 1.67
CA LEU A 391 24.17 9.49 1.25
C LEU A 391 25.21 9.59 2.38
N PRO A 392 26.42 9.00 2.22
CA PRO A 392 27.48 9.13 3.22
C PRO A 392 27.93 10.59 3.37
N HIS A 393 28.26 11.01 4.60
CA HIS A 393 28.72 12.36 4.89
C HIS A 393 29.96 12.78 4.08
N GLU A 394 30.85 11.84 3.78
CA GLU A 394 32.05 12.07 2.98
C GLU A 394 31.77 12.36 1.50
N GLU A 395 30.59 11.99 0.99
CA GLU A 395 30.18 12.21 -0.40
C GLU A 395 29.33 13.47 -0.61
N LEU A 396 29.08 14.24 0.45
CA LEU A 396 28.32 15.49 0.35
C LEU A 396 28.93 16.46 -0.66
N LEU A 397 30.25 16.50 -0.76
CA LEU A 397 30.98 17.37 -1.68
C LEU A 397 31.28 16.70 -3.02
N ASP A 398 30.94 15.43 -3.18
CA ASP A 398 31.19 14.69 -4.40
C ASP A 398 30.19 15.06 -5.49
N ARG A 399 30.63 14.84 -6.72
CA ARG A 399 29.87 15.12 -7.95
C ARG A 399 29.83 13.87 -8.81
N PRO A 400 29.04 12.83 -8.44
CA PRO A 400 29.02 11.54 -9.14
C PRO A 400 28.70 11.67 -10.63
N ILE A 401 27.84 12.64 -10.98
CA ILE A 401 27.54 13.03 -12.35
C ILE A 401 28.12 14.41 -12.62
N ARG A 402 29.08 14.51 -13.56
CA ARG A 402 29.79 15.78 -13.86
C ARG A 402 28.88 16.92 -14.34
N LEU A 403 27.71 16.58 -14.91
CA LEU A 403 26.69 17.52 -15.40
C LEU A 403 25.73 18.01 -14.29
N ARG A 404 26.03 17.73 -13.02
CA ARG A 404 25.19 18.06 -11.86
C ARG A 404 26.02 18.74 -10.78
N ASN A 405 25.38 19.45 -9.86
CA ASN A 405 26.07 20.05 -8.72
C ASN A 405 26.56 18.97 -7.74
N ALA A 406 27.40 19.35 -6.77
CA ALA A 406 27.73 18.48 -5.65
C ALA A 406 26.48 18.09 -4.85
N CYS A 407 26.46 16.92 -4.21
CA CYS A 407 25.28 16.43 -3.49
C CYS A 407 24.74 17.43 -2.43
N ILE A 408 25.63 18.15 -1.74
CA ILE A 408 25.27 19.17 -0.74
C ILE A 408 24.43 20.32 -1.30
N PHE A 409 24.57 20.63 -2.61
CA PHE A 409 23.76 21.66 -3.27
C PHE A 409 22.27 21.36 -3.11
N TYR A 410 21.87 20.11 -3.33
CA TYR A 410 20.46 19.70 -3.31
C TYR A 410 19.84 19.83 -1.92
N ILE A 411 20.63 19.63 -0.86
CA ILE A 411 20.20 19.77 0.53
C ILE A 411 19.82 21.24 0.84
N GLY A 412 20.54 22.21 0.27
CA GLY A 412 20.21 23.63 0.40
C GLY A 412 19.19 24.13 -0.62
N HIS A 413 19.28 23.65 -1.85
CA HIS A 413 18.42 24.03 -2.97
C HIS A 413 16.94 23.84 -2.68
N ILE A 414 16.56 22.67 -2.15
CA ILE A 414 15.16 22.35 -1.89
C ILE A 414 14.47 23.31 -0.92
N PRO A 415 14.95 23.49 0.32
CA PRO A 415 14.32 24.44 1.21
C PRO A 415 14.42 25.89 0.69
N THR A 416 15.49 26.25 -0.02
CA THR A 416 15.63 27.59 -0.59
C THR A 416 14.61 27.85 -1.70
N PHE A 417 14.37 26.90 -2.60
CA PHE A 417 13.36 27.03 -3.64
C PHE A 417 11.97 27.27 -3.04
N LEU A 418 11.58 26.44 -2.05
CA LEU A 418 10.31 26.60 -1.34
C LEU A 418 10.21 27.98 -0.68
N ASP A 419 11.25 28.43 0.02
CA ASP A 419 11.25 29.73 0.69
C ASP A 419 11.13 30.89 -0.31
N ILE A 420 11.78 30.80 -1.48
CA ILE A 420 11.65 31.78 -2.57
C ILE A 420 10.21 31.85 -3.09
N GLN A 421 9.59 30.70 -3.38
CA GLN A 421 8.21 30.69 -3.91
C GLN A 421 7.21 31.20 -2.87
N LEU A 422 7.37 30.83 -1.60
CA LEU A 422 6.55 31.36 -0.50
C LEU A 422 6.76 32.86 -0.31
N ASN A 423 7.99 33.38 -0.40
CA ASN A 423 8.25 34.82 -0.32
C ASN A 423 7.53 35.59 -1.44
N LYS A 424 7.63 35.10 -2.69
CA LYS A 424 6.99 35.73 -3.85
C LYS A 424 5.47 35.87 -3.69
N THR A 425 4.80 34.91 -3.06
CA THR A 425 3.33 34.88 -2.95
C THR A 425 2.84 35.47 -1.63
N THR A 426 3.43 35.09 -0.49
CA THR A 426 3.00 35.62 0.82
C THR A 426 3.50 37.04 1.10
N LYS A 427 4.49 37.54 0.33
CA LYS A 427 5.19 38.82 0.55
C LYS A 427 5.84 38.96 1.92
N ALA A 428 5.99 37.85 2.65
CA ALA A 428 6.65 37.83 3.95
C ALA A 428 8.18 37.73 3.76
N PRO A 429 8.98 38.24 4.73
CA PRO A 429 10.44 38.17 4.64
C PRO A 429 10.98 36.75 4.37
N PRO A 430 12.16 36.62 3.74
CA PRO A 430 12.80 35.32 3.56
C PRO A 430 13.18 34.70 4.91
N THR A 431 13.28 33.38 4.94
CA THR A 431 13.79 32.66 6.11
C THR A 431 15.31 32.89 6.21
N GLU A 432 15.83 33.18 7.40
CA GLU A 432 17.28 33.39 7.57
C GLU A 432 18.06 32.05 7.58
N PRO A 433 19.23 31.96 6.92
CA PRO A 433 19.98 33.06 6.28
C PRO A 433 19.50 33.38 4.84
N LYS A 434 19.17 34.65 4.58
CA LYS A 434 18.63 35.09 3.29
C LYS A 434 19.61 34.97 2.12
N GLU A 435 20.91 34.99 2.38
CA GLU A 435 21.97 34.85 1.38
C GLU A 435 21.97 33.48 0.70
N TYR A 436 21.34 32.46 1.29
CA TYR A 436 21.20 31.13 0.67
C TYR A 436 20.48 31.18 -0.67
N ALA A 437 19.56 32.14 -0.88
CA ALA A 437 18.95 32.37 -2.18
C ALA A 437 20.00 32.57 -3.29
N SER A 438 21.09 33.30 -3.03
CA SER A 438 22.09 33.61 -4.06
C SER A 438 22.88 32.39 -4.57
N ILE A 439 23.05 31.36 -3.74
CA ILE A 439 23.87 30.18 -4.03
C ILE A 439 23.05 28.92 -4.30
N PHE A 440 21.80 28.86 -3.82
CA PHE A 440 20.93 27.70 -3.90
C PHE A 440 19.68 27.94 -4.76
N GLU A 441 19.44 29.12 -5.34
CA GLU A 441 18.23 29.37 -6.16
C GLU A 441 18.16 28.49 -7.41
N ARG A 442 19.26 28.34 -8.15
CA ARG A 442 19.25 27.65 -9.44
C ARG A 442 20.49 26.80 -9.68
N GLY A 443 20.27 25.51 -9.94
CA GLY A 443 21.34 24.55 -10.23
C GLY A 443 21.94 24.69 -11.63
N ILE A 444 23.05 24.00 -11.87
CA ILE A 444 23.67 23.94 -13.20
C ILE A 444 22.87 23.03 -14.14
N ASP A 445 22.81 23.41 -15.41
CA ASP A 445 22.26 22.58 -16.48
C ASP A 445 23.10 22.74 -17.76
N PRO A 446 24.20 22.00 -17.88
CA PRO A 446 25.05 22.03 -19.06
C PRO A 446 24.43 21.26 -20.23
N ASP A 447 24.70 21.75 -21.44
CA ASP A 447 24.43 21.02 -22.68
C ASP A 447 25.26 19.72 -22.71
N VAL A 448 24.60 18.59 -22.93
CA VAL A 448 25.20 17.26 -22.93
C VAL A 448 26.18 17.09 -24.09
N ASP A 449 25.88 17.67 -25.25
CA ASP A 449 26.70 17.59 -26.46
C ASP A 449 27.85 18.62 -26.42
N ASN A 450 27.68 19.74 -25.71
CA ASN A 450 28.72 20.75 -25.47
C ASN A 450 28.66 21.37 -24.06
N PRO A 451 29.33 20.75 -23.05
CA PRO A 451 29.27 21.20 -21.66
C PRO A 451 29.83 22.59 -21.37
N GLU A 452 30.50 23.25 -22.32
CA GLU A 452 30.91 24.67 -22.20
C GLU A 452 29.70 25.62 -22.27
N ARG A 453 28.56 25.14 -22.78
CA ARG A 453 27.29 25.87 -22.78
C ARG A 453 26.45 25.39 -21.60
N CYS A 454 26.08 26.31 -20.73
CA CYS A 454 25.26 26.04 -19.56
C CYS A 454 24.17 27.10 -19.46
N HIS A 455 22.97 26.71 -19.07
CA HIS A 455 21.91 27.67 -18.75
C HIS A 455 22.32 28.55 -17.56
N SER A 456 21.68 29.71 -17.42
CA SER A 456 21.94 30.62 -16.29
C SER A 456 21.71 29.88 -14.97
N HIS A 457 22.65 29.99 -14.03
CA HIS A 457 22.63 29.30 -12.74
C HIS A 457 23.20 30.20 -11.64
N SER A 458 22.94 29.85 -10.37
CA SER A 458 23.53 30.53 -9.21
C SER A 458 25.05 30.40 -9.20
N GLU A 459 25.76 31.40 -8.66
CA GLU A 459 27.20 31.29 -8.47
C GLU A 459 27.53 30.13 -7.53
N THR A 460 28.46 29.27 -7.93
CA THR A 460 28.94 28.19 -7.06
C THR A 460 29.90 28.78 -6.04
N PRO A 461 29.64 28.66 -4.73
CA PRO A 461 30.53 29.21 -3.72
C PRO A 461 31.85 28.45 -3.68
N THR A 462 32.92 29.13 -3.27
CA THR A 462 34.24 28.50 -3.07
C THR A 462 34.19 27.41 -1.99
N GLU A 463 33.34 27.61 -0.98
CA GLU A 463 33.10 26.65 0.10
C GLU A 463 31.59 26.60 0.38
N TRP A 464 31.04 25.39 0.50
CA TRP A 464 29.62 25.20 0.82
C TRP A 464 29.36 25.47 2.31
N PRO A 465 28.18 26.02 2.67
CA PRO A 465 27.80 26.14 4.08
C PRO A 465 27.81 24.78 4.79
N PRO A 466 28.14 24.72 6.09
CA PRO A 466 28.13 23.46 6.83
C PRO A 466 26.75 22.78 6.77
N VAL A 467 26.72 21.47 6.52
CA VAL A 467 25.47 20.71 6.33
C VAL A 467 24.48 20.87 7.51
N HIS A 468 24.98 20.98 8.75
CA HIS A 468 24.14 21.16 9.93
C HIS A 468 23.42 22.54 9.95
N GLU A 469 24.02 23.58 9.37
CA GLU A 469 23.39 24.89 9.20
C GLU A 469 22.32 24.84 8.11
N ILE A 470 22.60 24.16 7.00
CA ILE A 470 21.64 23.93 5.91
C ILE A 470 20.43 23.15 6.42
N VAL A 471 20.63 22.08 7.20
CA VAL A 471 19.54 21.30 7.81
C VAL A 471 18.76 22.15 8.82
N THR A 472 19.42 23.03 9.57
CA THR A 472 18.73 23.98 10.46
C THR A 472 17.85 24.95 9.68
N TYR A 473 18.34 25.47 8.54
CA TYR A 473 17.56 26.28 7.62
C TYR A 473 16.37 25.50 7.04
N GLN A 474 16.59 24.27 6.57
CA GLN A 474 15.54 23.38 6.08
C GLN A 474 14.41 23.23 7.10
N ASN A 475 14.75 22.96 8.36
CA ASN A 475 13.77 22.82 9.44
C ASN A 475 12.96 24.11 9.69
N LYS A 476 13.58 25.28 9.58
CA LYS A 476 12.87 26.57 9.67
C LYS A 476 11.89 26.76 8.52
N VAL A 477 12.29 26.43 7.28
CA VAL A 477 11.40 26.51 6.10
C VAL A 477 10.25 25.50 6.21
N ARG A 478 10.51 24.26 6.61
CA ARG A 478 9.47 23.24 6.86
C ARG A 478 8.49 23.71 7.95
N LYS A 479 8.98 24.37 9.01
CA LYS A 479 8.13 24.97 10.06
C LYS A 479 7.28 26.13 9.51
N ARG A 480 7.86 27.00 8.68
CA ARG A 480 7.13 28.08 7.99
C ARG A 480 5.99 27.51 7.14
N LEU A 481 6.26 26.47 6.35
CA LEU A 481 5.22 25.79 5.57
C LEU A 481 4.12 25.22 6.47
N ARG A 482 4.46 24.49 7.53
CA ARG A 482 3.46 23.94 8.47
C ARG A 482 2.53 25.02 9.02
N SER A 483 3.07 26.19 9.37
CA SER A 483 2.26 27.28 9.91
C SER A 483 1.22 27.83 8.93
N LEU A 484 1.37 27.60 7.63
CA LEU A 484 0.35 27.97 6.63
C LEU A 484 -0.90 27.08 6.73
N TYR A 485 -0.78 25.87 7.28
CA TYR A 485 -1.88 24.92 7.46
C TYR A 485 -2.58 25.04 8.82
N ASP A 486 -2.09 25.87 9.76
CA ASP A 486 -2.63 25.99 11.13
C ASP A 486 -4.13 26.38 11.18
N ARG A 487 -4.62 27.08 10.15
CA ARG A 487 -6.03 27.48 10.02
C ARG A 487 -6.84 26.62 9.03
N GLY A 488 -6.31 25.45 8.66
CA GLY A 488 -6.88 24.56 7.66
C GLY A 488 -6.44 24.90 6.22
N PRO A 489 -6.28 23.90 5.33
CA PRO A 489 -5.84 24.08 3.95
C PRO A 489 -6.76 25.00 3.12
N GLU A 490 -8.05 25.03 3.43
CA GLU A 490 -9.07 25.90 2.83
C GLU A 490 -8.80 27.39 3.06
N SER A 491 -7.99 27.73 4.08
CA SER A 491 -7.62 29.11 4.39
C SER A 491 -6.42 29.63 3.58
N ILE A 492 -5.76 28.76 2.82
CA ILE A 492 -4.56 29.10 2.03
C ILE A 492 -4.99 29.78 0.72
N PRO A 493 -4.54 31.02 0.45
CA PRO A 493 -4.84 31.70 -0.81
C PRO A 493 -4.32 30.92 -2.03
N ARG A 494 -5.02 30.98 -3.17
CA ARG A 494 -4.70 30.16 -4.35
C ARG A 494 -3.29 30.40 -4.90
N ASP A 495 -2.81 31.64 -4.92
CA ASP A 495 -1.44 31.97 -5.34
C ASP A 495 -0.39 31.34 -4.42
N VAL A 496 -0.59 31.39 -3.10
CA VAL A 496 0.23 30.67 -2.12
C VAL A 496 0.12 29.16 -2.33
N GLY A 497 -1.08 28.65 -2.60
CA GLY A 497 -1.32 27.26 -2.97
C GLY A 497 -0.52 26.80 -4.19
N ARG A 498 -0.40 27.64 -5.22
CA ARG A 498 0.46 27.40 -6.40
C ARG A 498 1.93 27.35 -6.02
N ALA A 499 2.38 28.21 -5.09
CA ALA A 499 3.74 28.18 -4.58
C ALA A 499 4.05 26.89 -3.82
N ILE A 500 3.11 26.44 -2.98
CA ILE A 500 3.20 25.14 -2.28
C ILE A 500 3.32 24.02 -3.30
N TRP A 501 2.47 24.00 -4.33
CA TRP A 501 2.48 22.97 -5.36
C TRP A 501 3.73 22.91 -6.21
N CYS A 502 4.13 24.06 -6.75
CA CYS A 502 5.36 24.22 -7.51
C CYS A 502 6.54 23.68 -6.71
N SER A 503 6.61 24.00 -5.41
CA SER A 503 7.67 23.54 -4.53
C SER A 503 7.57 22.05 -4.18
N PHE A 504 6.36 21.53 -3.99
CA PHE A 504 6.11 20.13 -3.68
C PHE A 504 6.59 19.22 -4.82
N GLU A 505 6.15 19.48 -6.05
CA GLU A 505 6.58 18.68 -7.21
C GLU A 505 8.04 18.91 -7.56
N HIS A 506 8.57 20.12 -7.36
CA HIS A 506 9.99 20.40 -7.52
C HIS A 506 10.86 19.56 -6.56
N GLU A 507 10.48 19.43 -5.29
CA GLU A 507 11.18 18.54 -4.34
C GLU A 507 11.16 17.07 -4.79
N ILE A 508 10.04 16.59 -5.35
CA ILE A 508 9.92 15.23 -5.90
C ILE A 508 10.87 15.01 -7.08
N MET A 509 10.87 15.94 -8.05
CA MET A 509 11.73 15.83 -9.24
C MET A 509 13.22 15.83 -8.87
N HIS A 510 13.59 16.61 -7.84
CA HIS A 510 14.96 16.64 -7.33
C HIS A 510 15.32 15.44 -6.47
N LEU A 511 14.36 14.80 -5.81
CA LEU A 511 14.59 13.54 -5.09
C LEU A 511 15.01 12.45 -6.07
N GLU A 512 14.30 12.33 -7.19
CA GLU A 512 14.67 11.43 -8.29
C GLU A 512 16.04 11.81 -8.88
N THR A 513 16.31 13.11 -9.02
CA THR A 513 17.62 13.61 -9.47
C THR A 513 18.77 13.17 -8.57
N LEU A 514 18.60 13.30 -7.26
CA LEU A 514 19.62 12.91 -6.30
C LEU A 514 19.81 11.39 -6.31
N LEU A 515 18.73 10.61 -6.37
CA LEU A 515 18.83 9.15 -6.39
C LEU A 515 19.62 8.64 -7.59
N TYR A 516 19.38 9.12 -8.81
CA TYR A 516 20.18 8.63 -9.94
C TYR A 516 21.64 9.07 -9.86
N MET A 517 21.98 10.18 -9.16
CA MET A 517 23.37 10.52 -8.84
C MET A 517 23.97 9.52 -7.86
N LEU A 518 23.23 9.13 -6.82
CA LEU A 518 23.66 8.14 -5.84
C LEU A 518 23.95 6.77 -6.48
N LEU A 519 23.15 6.34 -7.47
CA LEU A 519 23.41 5.10 -8.22
C LEU A 519 24.78 5.07 -8.92
N GLN A 520 25.38 6.23 -9.19
CA GLN A 520 26.70 6.33 -9.81
C GLN A 520 27.84 6.27 -8.79
N SER A 521 27.54 6.36 -7.49
CA SER A 521 28.51 6.15 -6.41
C SER A 521 28.48 4.71 -5.89
N GLU A 522 29.67 4.15 -5.65
CA GLU A 522 29.87 2.85 -5.00
C GLU A 522 29.69 2.90 -3.48
N LYS A 523 29.60 4.09 -2.88
CA LYS A 523 29.49 4.27 -1.43
C LYS A 523 28.06 4.51 -0.95
N THR A 524 27.10 4.65 -1.87
CA THR A 524 25.69 4.79 -1.54
C THR A 524 25.23 3.63 -0.66
N LEU A 525 24.62 3.97 0.47
CA LEU A 525 24.04 2.99 1.38
C LEU A 525 22.63 2.59 0.92
N PRO A 526 22.22 1.33 1.12
CA PRO A 526 20.88 0.89 0.79
C PRO A 526 19.82 1.64 1.62
N PRO A 527 18.58 1.75 1.11
CA PRO A 527 17.52 2.47 1.80
C PRO A 527 17.28 1.88 3.19
N PRO A 528 17.25 2.73 4.24
CA PRO A 528 17.27 2.28 5.63
C PRO A 528 16.05 1.42 5.97
N ASN A 529 16.24 0.42 6.84
CA ASN A 529 15.22 -0.49 7.32
C ASN A 529 14.52 -1.35 6.25
N THR A 530 14.87 -1.27 4.95
CA THR A 530 14.16 -2.03 3.90
C THR A 530 14.62 -3.49 3.87
N VAL A 531 13.71 -4.40 3.55
CA VAL A 531 14.09 -5.79 3.30
C VAL A 531 14.92 -5.82 2.02
N HIS A 532 16.13 -6.36 2.10
CA HIS A 532 16.97 -6.52 0.92
C HIS A 532 16.33 -7.55 -0.03
N PRO A 533 16.04 -7.21 -1.30
CA PRO A 533 15.44 -8.16 -2.22
C PRO A 533 16.38 -9.35 -2.52
N ASP A 534 15.82 -10.55 -2.59
CA ASP A 534 16.50 -11.71 -3.18
C ASP A 534 16.36 -11.63 -4.71
N PHE A 535 17.28 -10.89 -5.33
CA PHE A 535 17.26 -10.67 -6.78
C PHE A 535 17.35 -11.97 -7.59
N LYS A 536 18.00 -13.01 -7.05
CA LYS A 536 18.13 -14.31 -7.73
C LYS A 536 16.82 -15.06 -7.77
N GLU A 537 16.11 -15.16 -6.65
CA GLU A 537 14.79 -15.79 -6.62
C GLU A 537 13.74 -14.96 -7.38
N LEU A 538 13.83 -13.63 -7.34
CA LEU A 538 13.00 -12.76 -8.18
C LEU A 538 13.24 -13.01 -9.68
N ALA A 539 14.49 -13.12 -10.11
CA ALA A 539 14.83 -13.44 -11.51
C ALA A 539 14.31 -14.81 -11.94
N LYS A 540 14.41 -15.82 -11.08
CA LYS A 540 13.89 -17.17 -11.33
C LYS A 540 12.37 -17.16 -11.52
N LYS A 541 11.64 -16.45 -10.64
CA LYS A 541 10.18 -16.27 -10.76
C LYS A 541 9.82 -15.53 -12.05
N ALA A 542 10.52 -14.45 -12.37
CA ALA A 542 10.31 -13.67 -13.59
C ALA A 542 10.50 -14.53 -14.85
N ARG A 543 11.60 -15.29 -14.91
CA ARG A 543 11.90 -16.19 -16.03
C ARG A 543 10.81 -17.25 -16.24
N ALA A 544 10.26 -17.80 -15.15
CA ALA A 544 9.18 -18.78 -15.21
C ALA A 544 7.85 -18.19 -15.69
N ALA A 545 7.62 -16.89 -15.47
CA ALA A 545 6.39 -16.19 -15.84
C ALA A 545 6.45 -15.50 -17.22
N ARG A 546 7.57 -15.60 -17.97
CA ARG A 546 7.77 -14.93 -19.25
C ARG A 546 6.68 -15.29 -20.27
N VAL A 547 6.18 -14.26 -20.95
CA VAL A 547 5.33 -14.40 -22.14
C VAL A 547 5.93 -13.59 -23.30
N SER A 548 5.49 -13.88 -24.53
CA SER A 548 5.91 -13.13 -25.72
C SER A 548 5.50 -11.67 -25.61
N ASN A 549 6.31 -10.74 -26.13
CA ASN A 549 5.93 -9.33 -26.26
C ASN A 549 5.11 -9.14 -27.54
N GLU A 550 3.79 -9.06 -27.38
CA GLU A 550 2.84 -9.00 -28.49
C GLU A 550 2.69 -7.58 -29.05
N TRP A 551 2.23 -7.50 -30.30
CA TRP A 551 1.86 -6.25 -30.96
C TRP A 551 0.35 -6.03 -30.84
N PHE A 552 -0.05 -4.86 -30.37
CA PHE A 552 -1.44 -4.47 -30.17
C PHE A 552 -1.83 -3.36 -31.13
N ASP A 553 -3.00 -3.47 -31.74
CA ASP A 553 -3.58 -2.41 -32.55
C ASP A 553 -4.09 -1.27 -31.65
N VAL A 554 -3.61 -0.05 -31.89
CA VAL A 554 -4.11 1.16 -31.26
C VAL A 554 -4.93 1.93 -32.30
N PRO A 555 -6.25 2.10 -32.10
CA PRO A 555 -7.11 2.69 -33.10
C PRO A 555 -6.83 4.19 -33.28
N ALA A 556 -7.10 4.70 -34.49
CA ALA A 556 -7.12 6.13 -34.73
C ALA A 556 -8.19 6.81 -33.87
N LYS A 557 -7.83 7.89 -33.19
CA LYS A 557 -8.75 8.63 -32.32
C LYS A 557 -8.32 10.08 -32.11
N GLU A 558 -9.25 10.88 -31.61
CA GLU A 558 -8.96 12.21 -31.09
C GLU A 558 -8.80 12.11 -29.58
N ILE A 559 -7.66 12.59 -29.05
CA ILE A 559 -7.38 12.62 -27.62
C ILE A 559 -7.27 14.05 -27.11
N ASN A 560 -7.48 14.21 -25.81
CA ASN A 560 -7.19 15.46 -25.11
C ASN A 560 -5.80 15.39 -24.49
N ILE A 561 -5.04 16.47 -24.64
CA ILE A 561 -3.72 16.64 -24.04
C ILE A 561 -3.71 17.92 -23.21
N GLY A 562 -3.14 17.84 -22.01
CA GLY A 562 -3.02 18.96 -21.10
C GLY A 562 -4.23 19.11 -20.18
N LEU A 563 -4.21 20.15 -19.36
CA LEU A 563 -5.30 20.57 -18.50
C LEU A 563 -5.50 22.08 -18.65
N ASP A 564 -6.68 22.53 -18.25
CA ASP A 564 -6.94 23.95 -18.06
C ASP A 564 -6.69 24.28 -16.59
N ASP A 565 -5.85 25.28 -16.30
CA ASP A 565 -5.58 25.80 -14.97
C ASP A 565 -5.20 27.29 -15.08
N PRO A 566 -6.20 28.18 -15.18
CA PRO A 566 -5.97 29.61 -15.36
C PRO A 566 -5.28 30.22 -14.14
N GLU A 567 -4.37 31.15 -14.39
CA GLU A 567 -3.63 31.89 -13.35
C GLU A 567 -4.49 32.96 -12.64
N ASP A 568 -5.76 33.14 -13.03
CA ASP A 568 -6.67 34.15 -12.47
C ASP A 568 -7.12 33.87 -11.03
N GLY A 569 -6.90 32.63 -10.56
CA GLY A 569 -7.16 32.23 -9.19
C GLY A 569 -8.64 32.04 -8.83
N THR A 570 -9.54 31.97 -9.83
CA THR A 570 -11.00 31.98 -9.61
C THR A 570 -11.58 30.67 -9.05
N ASP A 571 -10.96 29.53 -9.36
CA ASP A 571 -11.40 28.20 -8.93
C ASP A 571 -10.38 27.56 -7.98
N VAL A 572 -10.68 27.54 -6.67
CA VAL A 572 -9.80 26.97 -5.63
C VAL A 572 -9.75 25.45 -5.63
N GLN A 573 -10.72 24.77 -6.26
CA GLN A 573 -10.79 23.31 -6.29
C GLN A 573 -10.01 22.70 -7.46
N ARG A 574 -9.62 23.52 -8.44
CA ARG A 574 -8.88 23.07 -9.62
C ARG A 574 -7.45 22.63 -9.29
N HIS A 575 -7.09 21.44 -9.78
CA HIS A 575 -5.73 20.90 -9.67
C HIS A 575 -4.67 21.78 -10.36
N TYR A 576 -3.46 21.72 -9.81
CA TYR A 576 -2.28 22.42 -10.35
C TYR A 576 -1.72 21.72 -11.59
N GLY A 577 -1.26 22.50 -12.55
CA GLY A 577 -0.43 22.02 -13.66
C GLY A 577 0.70 22.98 -14.02
N TRP A 578 1.82 22.43 -14.46
CA TRP A 578 2.95 23.20 -14.98
C TRP A 578 2.54 23.97 -16.24
N ASP A 579 3.29 25.02 -16.57
CA ASP A 579 3.03 25.83 -17.77
C ASP A 579 3.06 24.98 -19.05
N ASN A 580 3.89 23.94 -19.09
CA ASN A 580 3.93 23.00 -20.21
C ASN A 580 2.73 22.03 -20.30
N GLU A 581 1.84 22.03 -19.33
CA GLU A 581 0.64 21.19 -19.36
C GLU A 581 -0.58 21.97 -19.86
N LYS A 582 -0.42 23.27 -20.15
CA LYS A 582 -1.52 24.23 -20.33
C LYS A 582 -1.40 25.02 -21.64
N PRO A 583 -2.52 25.41 -22.27
CA PRO A 583 -3.89 24.97 -21.98
C PRO A 583 -4.16 23.55 -22.52
N ARG A 584 -5.35 23.01 -22.22
CA ARG A 584 -5.84 21.77 -22.81
C ARG A 584 -6.05 21.93 -24.31
N ARG A 585 -5.70 20.90 -25.09
CA ARG A 585 -5.88 20.85 -26.55
C ARG A 585 -6.31 19.48 -27.02
N LYS A 586 -6.96 19.44 -28.19
CA LYS A 586 -7.34 18.21 -28.89
C LYS A 586 -6.35 17.88 -29.99
N VAL A 587 -5.97 16.61 -30.10
CA VAL A 587 -5.05 16.14 -31.13
C VAL A 587 -5.58 14.85 -31.74
N LYS A 588 -5.52 14.75 -33.07
CA LYS A 588 -5.85 13.53 -33.81
C LYS A 588 -4.62 12.65 -33.93
N VAL A 589 -4.77 11.39 -33.54
CA VAL A 589 -3.73 10.36 -33.63
C VAL A 589 -4.20 9.31 -34.63
N HIS A 590 -3.32 8.94 -35.54
CA HIS A 590 -3.59 7.89 -36.54
C HIS A 590 -3.58 6.50 -35.87
N ALA A 591 -3.99 5.47 -36.61
CA ALA A 591 -3.91 4.09 -36.13
C ALA A 591 -2.48 3.56 -36.29
N PHE A 592 -2.00 2.81 -35.31
CA PHE A 592 -0.66 2.23 -35.30
C PHE A 592 -0.65 0.97 -34.43
N GLN A 593 0.47 0.26 -34.39
CA GLN A 593 0.66 -0.88 -33.50
C GLN A 593 1.72 -0.57 -32.45
N ALA A 594 1.51 -1.03 -31.22
CA ALA A 594 2.44 -0.87 -30.10
C ALA A 594 2.79 -2.23 -29.49
N GLN A 595 4.05 -2.40 -29.08
CA GLN A 595 4.43 -3.54 -28.25
C GLN A 595 3.85 -3.41 -26.83
N GLY A 596 3.51 -4.56 -26.26
CA GLY A 596 2.86 -4.67 -24.95
C GLY A 596 3.64 -4.03 -23.81
N ARG A 597 4.97 -4.13 -23.83
CA ARG A 597 5.86 -3.65 -22.75
C ARG A 597 7.11 -2.94 -23.27
N ALA A 598 7.86 -2.32 -22.35
CA ALA A 598 9.16 -1.73 -22.63
C ALA A 598 10.19 -2.75 -23.13
N ILE A 599 11.25 -2.24 -23.78
CA ILE A 599 12.49 -2.97 -24.07
C ILE A 599 13.13 -3.40 -22.75
N THR A 600 13.59 -4.64 -22.68
CA THR A 600 14.25 -5.24 -21.51
C THR A 600 15.76 -5.14 -21.58
N ASN A 601 16.43 -5.35 -20.44
CA ASN A 601 17.89 -5.54 -20.41
C ASN A 601 18.36 -6.70 -21.31
N GLU A 602 17.60 -7.80 -21.40
CA GLU A 602 17.93 -8.93 -22.27
C GLU A 602 17.88 -8.55 -23.75
N GLU A 603 16.83 -7.86 -24.20
CA GLU A 603 16.69 -7.40 -25.58
C GLU A 603 17.78 -6.37 -25.94
N TYR A 604 18.10 -5.46 -25.03
CA TYR A 604 19.20 -4.51 -25.23
C TYR A 604 20.57 -5.20 -25.25
N ALA A 605 20.80 -6.22 -24.41
CA ALA A 605 22.02 -7.03 -24.45
C ALA A 605 22.18 -7.76 -25.78
N GLN A 606 21.08 -8.31 -26.33
CA GLN A 606 21.07 -8.95 -27.66
C GLN A 606 21.43 -7.95 -28.76
N TYR A 607 20.86 -6.75 -28.72
CA TYR A 607 21.22 -5.66 -29.64
C TYR A 607 22.72 -5.36 -29.56
N MET A 608 23.25 -5.08 -28.36
CA MET A 608 24.67 -4.76 -28.19
C MET A 608 25.60 -5.86 -28.69
N TYR A 609 25.27 -7.12 -28.40
CA TYR A 609 26.04 -8.28 -28.87
C TYR A 609 26.00 -8.41 -30.40
N ALA A 610 24.82 -8.27 -31.01
CA ALA A 610 24.65 -8.39 -32.45
C ALA A 610 25.33 -7.24 -33.22
N THR A 611 25.38 -6.03 -32.65
CA THR A 611 25.99 -4.85 -33.29
C THR A 611 27.45 -4.62 -32.90
N ASN A 612 28.03 -5.46 -32.02
CA ASN A 612 29.36 -5.27 -31.44
C ASN A 612 29.54 -3.90 -30.75
N THR A 613 28.49 -3.43 -30.07
CA THR A 613 28.56 -2.18 -29.29
C THR A 613 29.32 -2.41 -27.99
N SER A 614 30.42 -1.68 -27.78
CA SER A 614 31.26 -1.82 -26.58
C SER A 614 30.88 -0.87 -25.44
N GLN A 615 30.20 0.24 -25.73
CA GLN A 615 29.83 1.22 -24.72
C GLN A 615 28.61 0.73 -23.95
N LEU A 616 28.79 0.51 -22.64
CA LEU A 616 27.68 0.16 -21.74
C LEU A 616 26.78 1.38 -21.48
N PRO A 617 25.47 1.16 -21.29
CA PRO A 617 24.57 2.21 -20.81
C PRO A 617 24.96 2.59 -19.37
N ALA A 618 24.73 3.84 -18.97
CA ALA A 618 25.11 4.30 -17.63
C ALA A 618 24.35 3.63 -16.47
N SER A 619 23.28 2.88 -16.79
CA SER A 619 22.58 2.00 -15.86
C SER A 619 23.34 0.71 -15.55
N TRP A 620 24.35 0.35 -16.36
CA TRP A 620 25.18 -0.84 -16.20
C TRP A 620 26.61 -0.49 -15.79
N VAL A 621 27.37 -1.50 -15.39
CA VAL A 621 28.80 -1.43 -15.10
C VAL A 621 29.47 -2.77 -15.40
N GLU A 622 30.74 -2.73 -15.80
CA GLU A 622 31.60 -3.92 -15.82
C GLU A 622 32.05 -4.25 -14.40
N VAL A 623 31.84 -5.50 -13.98
CA VAL A 623 32.23 -6.00 -12.66
C VAL A 623 33.69 -6.41 -12.68
N LYS A 624 34.50 -5.85 -11.79
CA LYS A 624 35.91 -6.26 -11.66
C LYS A 624 36.04 -7.52 -10.78
N PRO A 625 37.06 -8.37 -11.01
CA PRO A 625 37.33 -9.51 -10.14
C PRO A 625 37.49 -9.08 -8.66
N GLY A 626 36.63 -9.60 -7.79
CA GLY A 626 36.64 -9.32 -6.34
C GLY A 626 35.66 -8.26 -5.85
N GLU A 627 34.87 -7.63 -6.72
CA GLU A 627 33.75 -6.77 -6.32
C GLU A 627 32.58 -7.61 -5.78
N LEU A 628 31.94 -7.12 -4.70
CA LEU A 628 30.79 -7.80 -4.08
C LEU A 628 29.53 -7.55 -4.90
N LEU A 629 28.84 -8.63 -5.28
CA LEU A 629 27.57 -8.58 -6.01
C LEU A 629 26.40 -8.99 -5.11
N ASN A 630 25.26 -8.34 -5.29
CA ASN A 630 24.03 -8.72 -4.61
C ASN A 630 23.52 -10.07 -5.12
N GLY A 631 23.37 -11.03 -4.21
CA GLY A 631 22.95 -12.40 -4.51
C GLY A 631 24.05 -13.46 -4.31
N ASP A 632 25.30 -13.05 -4.03
CA ASP A 632 26.39 -13.96 -3.65
C ASP A 632 26.37 -14.27 -2.14
N ALA A 633 25.27 -14.83 -1.65
CA ALA A 633 25.24 -15.45 -0.33
C ALA A 633 25.75 -16.90 -0.43
N SER A 634 27.07 -17.07 -0.51
CA SER A 634 27.71 -18.34 -0.12
C SER A 634 28.80 -18.06 0.91
N ALA A 635 28.53 -18.51 2.12
CA ALA A 635 29.49 -18.72 3.18
C ALA A 635 30.78 -19.40 2.67
N ASN A 636 31.90 -19.08 3.33
CA ASN A 636 33.19 -19.77 3.24
C ASN A 636 33.09 -21.22 2.72
N GLY A 637 33.57 -21.45 1.50
CA GLY A 637 33.60 -22.79 0.90
C GLY A 637 34.38 -22.79 -0.41
N SER A 638 35.63 -23.24 -0.31
CA SER A 638 36.58 -23.62 -1.37
C SER A 638 36.06 -23.69 -2.81
N ALA A 639 36.73 -22.96 -3.71
CA ALA A 639 36.63 -23.14 -5.15
C ALA A 639 36.91 -24.61 -5.55
N GLY A 640 35.94 -25.25 -6.19
CA GLY A 640 36.08 -26.51 -6.90
C GLY A 640 35.55 -26.37 -8.33
N PRO A 641 36.26 -26.85 -9.36
CA PRO A 641 35.82 -26.68 -10.75
C PRO A 641 34.72 -27.68 -11.07
N THR A 642 33.54 -27.21 -11.42
CA THR A 642 32.50 -28.06 -12.01
C THR A 642 32.40 -27.78 -13.50
N GLN A 643 33.17 -28.54 -14.28
CA GLN A 643 32.82 -28.83 -15.66
C GLN A 643 31.54 -29.68 -15.67
N ALA A 644 30.46 -29.15 -16.21
CA ALA A 644 29.29 -29.93 -16.60
C ALA A 644 28.99 -29.69 -18.08
N ASN A 645 29.51 -30.57 -18.92
CA ASN A 645 29.08 -30.72 -20.31
C ASN A 645 27.67 -31.31 -20.31
N GLY A 646 26.66 -30.48 -20.50
CA GLY A 646 25.27 -30.89 -20.75
C GLY A 646 24.85 -30.51 -22.16
N HIS A 647 25.07 -31.38 -23.13
CA HIS A 647 24.42 -31.30 -24.45
C HIS A 647 22.93 -31.58 -24.27
N ALA A 648 22.09 -30.54 -24.27
CA ALA A 648 20.66 -30.67 -24.47
C ALA A 648 20.34 -30.34 -25.94
N HIS A 649 20.17 -31.39 -26.74
CA HIS A 649 19.52 -31.28 -28.04
C HIS A 649 18.03 -31.02 -27.84
N THR A 650 17.54 -29.86 -28.25
CA THR A 650 16.12 -29.65 -28.56
C THR A 650 16.00 -29.20 -30.02
N ASN A 651 15.25 -30.00 -30.79
CA ASN A 651 14.96 -29.77 -32.19
C ASN A 651 13.85 -28.73 -32.35
N GLY A 652 14.13 -27.68 -33.11
CA GLY A 652 13.23 -27.06 -34.09
C GLY A 652 12.01 -26.28 -33.59
N HIS A 653 12.13 -24.95 -33.53
CA HIS A 653 11.38 -24.04 -34.41
C HIS A 653 12.09 -22.67 -34.49
N ASN A 654 12.21 -22.18 -35.72
CA ASN A 654 13.07 -21.06 -36.12
C ASN A 654 12.33 -19.72 -35.97
N SER A 655 12.75 -18.88 -35.03
CA SER A 655 12.64 -17.42 -35.12
C SER A 655 13.77 -16.74 -34.34
N GLY A 656 14.97 -16.73 -34.92
CA GLY A 656 15.88 -15.57 -34.88
C GLY A 656 16.57 -15.09 -33.59
N HIS A 657 16.46 -15.73 -32.43
CA HIS A 657 17.23 -15.30 -31.24
C HIS A 657 18.55 -16.08 -31.08
N SER A 658 19.68 -15.43 -31.32
CA SER A 658 20.98 -15.93 -30.86
C SER A 658 21.01 -15.89 -29.33
N SER A 659 21.14 -17.04 -28.67
CA SER A 659 21.35 -17.08 -27.22
C SER A 659 22.65 -16.34 -26.87
N LEU A 660 22.56 -15.30 -26.04
CA LEU A 660 23.73 -14.56 -25.54
C LEU A 660 24.71 -15.53 -24.86
N PRO A 661 26.01 -15.51 -25.19
CA PRO A 661 27.01 -16.29 -24.47
C PRO A 661 27.02 -15.91 -22.98
N SER A 662 27.16 -16.87 -22.08
CA SER A 662 27.27 -16.59 -20.64
C SER A 662 28.41 -15.62 -20.32
N SER A 663 29.51 -15.70 -21.08
CA SER A 663 30.65 -14.79 -20.98
C SER A 663 30.33 -13.33 -21.29
N PHE A 664 29.24 -13.05 -22.02
CA PHE A 664 28.80 -11.68 -22.28
C PHE A 664 28.06 -11.09 -21.07
N LEU A 665 27.40 -11.92 -20.26
CA LEU A 665 26.58 -11.49 -19.13
C LEU A 665 27.36 -11.49 -17.81
N SER A 666 28.28 -12.43 -17.63
CA SER A 666 28.92 -12.75 -16.35
C SER A 666 29.76 -11.63 -15.74
N ASP A 667 30.20 -10.67 -16.54
CA ASP A 667 31.05 -9.55 -16.15
C ASP A 667 30.28 -8.22 -16.08
N LYS A 668 28.94 -8.25 -16.11
CA LYS A 668 28.10 -7.04 -16.12
C LYS A 668 27.09 -7.05 -14.99
N ALA A 669 26.85 -5.87 -14.43
CA ALA A 669 25.84 -5.64 -13.42
C ALA A 669 25.03 -4.37 -13.71
N VAL A 670 23.80 -4.35 -13.21
CA VAL A 670 22.92 -3.18 -13.18
C VAL A 670 23.13 -2.43 -11.87
N ARG A 671 23.26 -1.10 -11.95
CA ARG A 671 23.37 -0.22 -10.79
C ARG A 671 22.02 -0.05 -10.11
N THR A 672 21.97 -0.25 -8.80
CA THR A 672 20.76 -0.04 -7.98
C THR A 672 21.13 0.65 -6.67
N VAL A 673 20.15 1.16 -5.93
CA VAL A 673 20.38 1.69 -4.57
C VAL A 673 20.81 0.61 -3.57
N TYR A 674 20.62 -0.67 -3.91
CA TYR A 674 21.08 -1.78 -3.09
C TYR A 674 22.54 -2.17 -3.39
N GLY A 675 23.17 -1.53 -4.38
CA GLY A 675 24.46 -1.92 -4.92
C GLY A 675 24.33 -2.59 -6.30
N LEU A 676 25.34 -3.35 -6.69
CA LEU A 676 25.40 -3.99 -8.01
C LEU A 676 24.56 -5.27 -8.04
N VAL A 677 23.62 -5.35 -8.98
CA VAL A 677 22.83 -6.56 -9.25
C VAL A 677 23.36 -7.20 -10.53
N PRO A 678 23.78 -8.48 -10.52
CA PRO A 678 24.24 -9.17 -11.72
C PRO A 678 23.25 -9.02 -12.88
N LEU A 679 23.74 -8.75 -14.10
CA LEU A 679 22.89 -8.53 -15.27
C LEU A 679 22.00 -9.75 -15.54
N GLU A 680 22.49 -10.96 -15.25
CA GLU A 680 21.73 -12.20 -15.37
C GLU A 680 20.47 -12.27 -14.47
N TYR A 681 20.45 -11.53 -13.37
CA TYR A 681 19.29 -11.42 -12.46
C TYR A 681 18.34 -10.28 -12.87
N ALA A 682 18.80 -9.34 -13.70
CA ALA A 682 18.04 -8.16 -14.13
C ALA A 682 17.58 -8.23 -15.60
N LEU A 683 17.75 -9.36 -16.28
CA LEU A 683 17.41 -9.55 -17.71
C LEU A 683 15.96 -9.17 -18.05
N ASP A 684 15.03 -9.45 -17.14
CA ASP A 684 13.59 -9.23 -17.32
C ASP A 684 13.13 -7.81 -16.97
N TRP A 685 14.02 -6.96 -16.45
CA TRP A 685 13.71 -5.58 -16.10
C TRP A 685 13.72 -4.69 -17.36
N PRO A 686 13.00 -3.55 -17.35
CA PRO A 686 13.17 -2.55 -18.39
C PRO A 686 14.63 -2.04 -18.43
N ILE A 687 15.16 -1.81 -19.63
CA ILE A 687 16.43 -1.09 -19.77
C ILE A 687 16.19 0.40 -19.54
N SER A 688 17.16 1.05 -18.87
CA SER A 688 17.25 2.51 -18.79
C SER A 688 18.48 2.99 -19.55
N ALA A 689 18.29 3.83 -20.55
CA ALA A 689 19.36 4.38 -21.39
C ALA A 689 18.91 5.67 -22.09
N SER A 690 19.83 6.39 -22.72
CA SER A 690 19.49 7.60 -23.46
C SER A 690 18.58 7.33 -24.66
N TYR A 691 17.88 8.36 -25.15
CA TYR A 691 17.02 8.23 -26.33
C TYR A 691 17.81 7.71 -27.55
N ASN A 692 19.04 8.20 -27.75
CA ASN A 692 19.86 7.78 -28.90
C ASN A 692 20.28 6.31 -28.82
N GLU A 693 20.62 5.80 -27.63
CA GLU A 693 20.91 4.37 -27.41
C GLU A 693 19.68 3.50 -27.73
N LEU A 694 18.51 3.89 -27.22
CA LEU A 694 17.28 3.11 -27.37
C LEU A 694 16.65 3.25 -28.76
N SER A 695 16.84 4.37 -29.46
CA SER A 695 16.37 4.57 -30.83
C SER A 695 17.06 3.60 -31.80
N GLY A 696 18.36 3.40 -31.63
CA GLY A 696 19.12 2.39 -32.40
C GLY A 696 18.64 0.97 -32.13
N CYS A 697 18.43 0.63 -30.84
CA CYS A 697 17.88 -0.66 -30.44
C CYS A 697 16.46 -0.90 -31.01
N ALA A 698 15.56 0.07 -30.87
CA ALA A 698 14.20 -0.01 -31.39
C ALA A 698 14.17 -0.24 -32.91
N SER A 699 15.05 0.45 -33.65
CA SER A 699 15.21 0.27 -35.09
C SER A 699 15.71 -1.14 -35.44
N TRP A 700 16.69 -1.67 -34.70
CA TRP A 700 17.18 -3.04 -34.87
C TRP A 700 16.11 -4.10 -34.58
N MET A 701 15.27 -3.86 -33.58
CA MET A 701 14.12 -4.70 -33.23
C MET A 701 12.94 -4.58 -34.22
N GLY A 702 13.04 -3.73 -35.26
CA GLY A 702 12.04 -3.59 -36.32
C GLY A 702 10.87 -2.65 -35.99
N GLY A 703 11.08 -1.68 -35.08
CA GLY A 703 10.11 -0.65 -34.75
C GLY A 703 10.74 0.73 -34.59
N ARG A 704 10.01 1.65 -33.97
CA ARG A 704 10.48 2.99 -33.58
C ARG A 704 9.94 3.36 -32.20
N ILE A 705 10.54 4.37 -31.57
CA ILE A 705 10.01 4.97 -30.34
C ILE A 705 8.73 5.78 -30.70
N PRO A 706 7.65 5.73 -29.89
CA PRO A 706 6.41 6.46 -30.18
C PRO A 706 6.58 7.97 -30.14
N THR A 707 5.75 8.70 -30.88
CA THR A 707 5.59 10.14 -30.66
C THR A 707 4.89 10.41 -29.32
N PHE A 708 4.98 11.65 -28.84
CA PHE A 708 4.25 12.09 -27.64
C PHE A 708 2.74 11.80 -27.73
N GLU A 709 2.13 12.08 -28.87
CA GLU A 709 0.71 11.86 -29.14
C GLU A 709 0.37 10.36 -29.19
N GLU A 710 1.22 9.53 -29.79
CA GLU A 710 1.05 8.08 -29.81
C GLU A 710 1.13 7.47 -28.42
N ALA A 711 2.12 7.87 -27.61
CA ALA A 711 2.25 7.41 -26.22
C ALA A 711 1.03 7.78 -25.37
N ARG A 712 0.52 9.01 -25.50
CA ARG A 712 -0.74 9.43 -24.86
C ARG A 712 -1.94 8.63 -25.37
N SER A 713 -1.99 8.32 -26.67
CA SER A 713 -3.04 7.50 -27.26
C SER A 713 -3.05 6.08 -26.69
N ILE A 714 -1.87 5.46 -26.49
CA ILE A 714 -1.71 4.16 -25.82
C ILE A 714 -2.27 4.24 -24.40
N TYR A 715 -1.84 5.23 -23.60
CA TYR A 715 -2.25 5.37 -22.21
C TYR A 715 -3.77 5.51 -22.06
N ASP A 716 -4.37 6.39 -22.86
CA ASP A 716 -5.81 6.59 -22.89
C ASP A 716 -6.56 5.34 -23.37
N HIS A 717 -6.00 4.58 -24.32
CA HIS A 717 -6.61 3.34 -24.80
C HIS A 717 -6.63 2.27 -23.71
N VAL A 718 -5.52 2.10 -22.98
CA VAL A 718 -5.43 1.13 -21.87
C VAL A 718 -6.35 1.52 -20.71
N ASP A 719 -6.44 2.81 -20.34
CA ASP A 719 -7.35 3.29 -19.29
C ASP A 719 -8.81 2.97 -19.63
N ILE A 720 -9.24 3.22 -20.87
CA ILE A 720 -10.59 2.85 -21.35
C ILE A 720 -10.82 1.34 -21.24
N LEU A 721 -9.88 0.52 -21.73
CA LEU A 721 -10.01 -0.95 -21.66
C LEU A 721 -10.14 -1.46 -20.22
N LYS A 722 -9.37 -0.89 -19.28
CA LYS A 722 -9.47 -1.23 -17.85
C LYS A 722 -10.85 -0.89 -17.28
N ARG A 723 -11.40 0.29 -17.61
CA ARG A 723 -12.74 0.69 -17.19
C ARG A 723 -13.82 -0.22 -17.76
N GLU A 724 -13.76 -0.53 -19.05
CA GLU A 724 -14.70 -1.46 -19.70
C GLU A 724 -14.59 -2.89 -19.15
N GLU A 725 -13.40 -3.35 -18.78
CA GLU A 725 -13.22 -4.63 -18.10
C GLU A 725 -13.85 -4.63 -16.69
N ALA A 726 -13.64 -3.56 -15.92
CA ALA A 726 -14.26 -3.39 -14.61
C ALA A 726 -15.79 -3.38 -14.73
N GLU A 727 -16.35 -2.61 -15.67
CA GLU A 727 -17.78 -2.55 -15.97
C GLU A 727 -18.35 -3.90 -16.44
N ARG A 728 -17.62 -4.65 -17.29
CA ARG A 728 -18.05 -6.00 -17.70
C ARG A 728 -18.03 -7.00 -16.56
N LYS A 729 -17.04 -6.91 -15.65
CA LYS A 729 -17.00 -7.75 -14.44
C LYS A 729 -18.22 -7.45 -13.56
N LEU A 730 -18.57 -6.17 -13.38
CA LEU A 730 -19.78 -5.72 -12.69
C LEU A 730 -21.07 -6.16 -13.40
N GLY A 731 -21.11 -6.09 -14.74
CA GLY A 731 -22.27 -6.44 -15.55
C GLY A 731 -22.50 -7.95 -15.71
N LYS A 732 -21.46 -8.79 -15.58
CA LYS A 732 -21.56 -10.26 -15.57
C LYS A 732 -21.96 -10.83 -14.22
N THR A 733 -21.78 -10.11 -13.14
CA THR A 733 -22.25 -10.50 -11.80
C THR A 733 -23.74 -10.18 -11.59
N VAL A 734 -24.35 -9.38 -12.47
CA VAL A 734 -25.76 -8.97 -12.42
C VAL A 734 -26.79 -9.85 -13.19
N PRO A 735 -26.47 -10.79 -14.11
CA PRO A 735 -27.48 -11.61 -14.79
C PRO A 735 -27.38 -13.12 -14.44
N ALA A 736 -27.17 -13.45 -13.16
CA ALA A 736 -27.27 -14.84 -12.68
C ALA A 736 -28.36 -15.07 -11.62
N VAL A 737 -29.08 -14.03 -11.16
CA VAL A 737 -30.05 -14.17 -10.05
C VAL A 737 -31.53 -14.01 -10.47
N ASN A 738 -31.83 -13.62 -11.71
CA ASN A 738 -33.23 -13.48 -12.18
C ASN A 738 -33.71 -14.62 -13.11
N GLY A 739 -33.18 -15.83 -12.91
CA GLY A 739 -33.52 -16.99 -13.75
C GLY A 739 -34.79 -17.74 -13.34
N HIS A 740 -35.36 -17.54 -12.14
CA HIS A 740 -36.48 -18.33 -11.62
C HIS A 740 -37.48 -17.50 -10.78
N LEU A 741 -38.05 -16.44 -11.35
CA LEU A 741 -39.32 -15.90 -10.86
C LEU A 741 -40.22 -15.59 -12.06
N SER A 742 -41.13 -16.53 -12.35
CA SER A 742 -42.26 -16.27 -13.21
C SER A 742 -43.14 -15.20 -12.56
N ASN A 743 -43.39 -14.14 -13.32
CA ASN A 743 -44.24 -12.99 -13.00
C ASN A 743 -45.55 -13.36 -12.30
N ASP A 744 -45.82 -12.70 -11.18
CA ASP A 744 -47.16 -12.21 -10.82
C ASP A 744 -47.08 -10.71 -10.54
N GLY A 745 -47.17 -9.94 -11.62
CA GLY A 745 -47.79 -8.60 -11.66
C GLY A 745 -47.25 -7.52 -10.72
N VAL A 746 -46.07 -6.97 -11.02
CA VAL A 746 -45.75 -5.57 -10.70
C VAL A 746 -45.03 -4.97 -11.91
N GLU A 747 -45.65 -3.99 -12.57
CA GLU A 747 -44.99 -3.19 -13.61
C GLU A 747 -43.96 -2.27 -12.92
N GLU A 748 -42.69 -2.65 -12.97
CA GLU A 748 -41.61 -1.73 -12.62
C GLU A 748 -41.46 -0.68 -13.72
N THR A 749 -41.71 0.58 -13.35
CA THR A 749 -41.43 1.74 -14.19
C THR A 749 -39.90 1.87 -14.32
N PRO A 750 -39.33 2.00 -15.53
CA PRO A 750 -37.88 2.12 -15.67
C PRO A 750 -37.37 3.37 -14.94
N PRO A 751 -36.21 3.31 -14.25
CA PRO A 751 -35.68 4.45 -13.52
C PRO A 751 -35.49 5.62 -14.47
N SER A 752 -36.00 6.78 -14.07
CA SER A 752 -35.86 8.04 -14.77
C SER A 752 -34.38 8.25 -15.13
N ARG A 753 -34.08 8.29 -16.44
CA ARG A 753 -32.84 8.89 -16.93
C ARG A 753 -32.74 10.27 -16.28
N ALA A 754 -31.72 10.47 -15.44
CA ALA A 754 -31.32 11.79 -15.01
C ALA A 754 -31.09 12.61 -16.28
N ALA A 755 -32.03 13.52 -16.55
CA ALA A 755 -32.02 14.39 -17.70
C ALA A 755 -30.95 15.46 -17.48
N GLY A 756 -30.04 15.61 -18.45
CA GLY A 756 -29.23 16.81 -18.64
C GLY A 756 -27.95 16.92 -17.80
N LYS A 757 -26.91 16.13 -18.13
CA LYS A 757 -25.54 16.62 -17.92
C LYS A 757 -25.24 17.59 -19.06
N SER A 758 -25.10 18.88 -18.73
CA SER A 758 -24.65 19.90 -19.66
C SER A 758 -23.25 19.57 -20.17
N GLU A 759 -23.07 19.52 -21.48
CA GLU A 759 -21.76 19.59 -22.14
C GLU A 759 -21.11 20.92 -21.78
N GLY A 760 -20.21 20.94 -20.79
CA GLY A 760 -19.56 22.18 -20.37
C GLY A 760 -18.65 22.10 -19.15
N ASP A 761 -18.79 21.10 -18.29
CA ASP A 761 -17.92 20.94 -17.12
C ASP A 761 -17.14 19.63 -17.23
N GLY A 762 -15.84 19.73 -17.52
CA GLY A 762 -14.95 18.58 -17.64
C GLY A 762 -14.77 17.94 -16.26
N ASP A 763 -15.26 16.72 -16.10
CA ASP A 763 -15.18 15.95 -14.86
C ASP A 763 -13.71 15.86 -14.38
N GLN A 764 -13.34 16.61 -13.33
CA GLN A 764 -11.98 16.64 -12.79
C GLN A 764 -11.55 15.26 -12.25
N SER A 765 -12.50 14.38 -11.98
CA SER A 765 -12.25 12.99 -11.58
C SER A 765 -11.51 12.16 -12.64
N ASP A 766 -11.48 12.62 -13.91
CA ASP A 766 -10.82 11.91 -15.01
C ASP A 766 -9.34 12.31 -15.24
N LEU A 767 -8.80 13.28 -14.49
CA LEU A 767 -7.42 13.76 -14.67
C LEU A 767 -6.36 12.76 -14.17
N PHE A 768 -6.71 11.95 -13.18
CA PHE A 768 -5.81 10.99 -12.55
C PHE A 768 -6.24 9.55 -12.85
N ILE A 769 -5.28 8.63 -12.97
CA ILE A 769 -5.53 7.22 -13.23
C ILE A 769 -5.21 6.34 -12.02
N ASP A 770 -5.90 5.20 -11.91
CA ASP A 770 -5.49 4.18 -10.96
C ASP A 770 -4.13 3.58 -11.35
N LEU A 771 -3.17 3.64 -10.43
CA LEU A 771 -1.82 3.13 -10.59
C LEU A 771 -1.64 1.76 -9.92
N ASP A 772 -2.72 1.08 -9.52
CA ASP A 772 -2.62 -0.26 -8.93
C ASP A 772 -1.81 -1.22 -9.83
N GLY A 773 -0.92 -1.98 -9.19
CA GLY A 773 0.06 -2.85 -9.85
C GLY A 773 1.23 -2.15 -10.54
N ALA A 774 1.28 -0.81 -10.58
CA ALA A 774 2.42 -0.07 -11.12
C ALA A 774 3.58 0.04 -10.11
N ASN A 775 4.81 0.03 -10.61
CA ASN A 775 6.00 0.24 -9.77
C ASN A 775 6.36 1.74 -9.74
N ILE A 776 5.65 2.50 -8.92
CA ILE A 776 5.72 3.98 -8.79
C ILE A 776 5.73 4.35 -7.31
N GLY A 777 6.29 5.49 -6.90
CA GLY A 777 6.12 5.99 -5.53
C GLY A 777 6.79 5.12 -4.46
N PHE A 778 7.96 4.55 -4.77
CA PHE A 778 8.77 3.73 -3.88
C PHE A 778 8.11 2.43 -3.40
N GLN A 779 7.18 1.86 -4.19
CA GLN A 779 6.70 0.48 -3.94
C GLN A 779 7.87 -0.50 -3.96
N HIS A 780 8.79 -0.31 -4.90
CA HIS A 780 10.12 -0.89 -4.88
C HIS A 780 11.16 0.21 -5.07
N TRP A 781 12.34 -0.02 -4.52
CA TRP A 781 13.49 0.88 -4.67
C TRP A 781 14.38 0.49 -5.88
N HIS A 782 13.79 -0.19 -6.86
CA HIS A 782 14.46 -0.65 -8.08
C HIS A 782 13.43 -0.93 -9.18
N PRO A 783 13.84 -1.00 -10.46
CA PRO A 783 12.98 -1.48 -11.54
C PRO A 783 12.53 -2.93 -11.31
N VAL A 784 11.35 -3.30 -11.81
CA VAL A 784 10.78 -4.65 -11.65
C VAL A 784 10.65 -5.39 -12.99
N PRO A 785 10.62 -6.73 -12.99
CA PRO A 785 10.39 -7.51 -14.20
C PRO A 785 9.09 -7.16 -14.93
N ILE A 786 9.15 -7.03 -16.27
CA ILE A 786 8.00 -6.67 -17.12
C ILE A 786 7.58 -7.78 -18.08
N THR A 787 8.38 -8.84 -18.21
CA THR A 787 8.20 -9.90 -19.22
C THR A 787 6.98 -10.79 -19.01
N ALA A 788 6.40 -10.82 -17.80
CA ALA A 788 5.14 -11.53 -17.53
C ALA A 788 3.91 -10.85 -18.13
N ASN A 789 4.03 -9.58 -18.55
CA ASN A 789 2.95 -8.76 -19.07
C ASN A 789 3.03 -8.54 -20.59
N GLY A 790 3.85 -9.30 -21.32
CA GLY A 790 4.04 -9.11 -22.77
C GLY A 790 2.78 -9.37 -23.62
N ASN A 791 1.81 -10.12 -23.09
CA ASN A 791 0.51 -10.42 -23.70
C ASN A 791 -0.60 -9.43 -23.32
N ARG A 792 -0.23 -8.28 -22.74
CA ARG A 792 -1.13 -7.14 -22.53
C ARG A 792 -0.44 -5.83 -22.88
N LEU A 793 -1.22 -4.83 -23.25
CA LEU A 793 -0.69 -3.49 -23.50
C LEU A 793 -0.52 -2.72 -22.19
N ALA A 794 0.71 -2.40 -21.83
CA ALA A 794 1.06 -1.62 -20.65
C ALA A 794 0.65 -0.16 -20.81
N GLY A 795 -0.09 0.37 -19.85
CA GLY A 795 -0.54 1.76 -19.78
C GLY A 795 0.44 2.69 -19.08
N GLN A 796 -0.05 3.86 -18.68
CA GLN A 796 0.71 4.87 -17.96
C GLN A 796 1.20 4.34 -16.60
N GLY A 797 2.49 4.52 -16.31
CA GLY A 797 3.13 4.05 -15.08
C GLY A 797 3.52 2.56 -15.07
N GLU A 798 3.11 1.78 -16.08
CA GLU A 798 3.30 0.32 -16.10
C GLU A 798 4.61 -0.15 -16.77
N MET A 799 5.57 0.74 -16.94
CA MET A 799 6.84 0.47 -17.62
C MET A 799 7.89 -0.19 -16.72
N GLY A 800 7.48 -0.81 -15.61
CA GLY A 800 8.37 -1.50 -14.68
C GLY A 800 9.21 -0.58 -13.78
N GLY A 801 8.85 0.70 -13.69
CA GLY A 801 9.55 1.70 -12.88
C GLY A 801 10.54 2.57 -13.63
N VAL A 802 10.40 2.72 -14.95
CA VAL A 802 11.13 3.72 -15.74
C VAL A 802 10.14 4.60 -16.50
N TRP A 803 10.52 5.85 -16.75
CA TRP A 803 9.82 6.72 -17.69
C TRP A 803 9.84 6.14 -19.11
N GLU A 804 8.92 6.58 -19.96
CA GLU A 804 8.86 6.20 -21.38
C GLU A 804 9.34 7.34 -22.28
N TRP A 805 10.39 7.09 -23.05
CA TRP A 805 10.85 8.01 -24.09
C TRP A 805 9.78 8.19 -25.17
N THR A 806 9.68 9.42 -25.67
CA THR A 806 8.99 9.72 -26.92
C THR A 806 9.97 10.28 -27.95
N SER A 807 9.65 10.14 -29.23
CA SER A 807 10.41 10.73 -30.33
C SER A 807 10.13 12.22 -30.52
N SER A 808 9.22 12.81 -29.75
CA SER A 808 8.81 14.21 -29.88
C SER A 808 9.71 15.12 -29.03
N PRO A 809 10.37 16.13 -29.63
CA PRO A 809 11.05 17.15 -28.86
C PRO A 809 10.06 18.04 -28.11
N LEU A 810 10.47 18.59 -26.97
CA LEU A 810 9.72 19.59 -26.23
C LEU A 810 9.70 20.89 -27.05
N ARG A 811 8.50 21.30 -27.47
CA ARG A 811 8.29 22.47 -28.33
C ARG A 811 7.25 23.41 -27.76
N ARG A 812 7.43 24.70 -28.04
CA ARG A 812 6.43 25.73 -27.77
C ARG A 812 5.23 25.53 -28.68
N TRP A 813 4.02 25.37 -28.14
CA TRP A 813 2.77 25.49 -28.91
C TRP A 813 2.25 26.94 -28.91
N PRO A 814 1.38 27.31 -29.87
CA PRO A 814 0.94 28.70 -30.05
C PRO A 814 0.34 29.36 -28.81
N GLU A 815 -0.38 28.60 -27.98
CA GLU A 815 -1.07 29.10 -26.77
C GLU A 815 -0.26 28.92 -25.49
N PHE A 816 1.01 28.51 -25.57
CA PHE A 816 1.88 28.39 -24.40
C PHE A 816 2.21 29.77 -23.83
N GLU A 817 1.98 29.91 -22.52
CA GLU A 817 2.39 31.05 -21.71
C GLU A 817 3.22 30.57 -20.50
N PRO A 818 4.41 31.17 -20.26
CA PRO A 818 5.23 30.80 -19.11
C PRO A 818 4.52 31.15 -17.80
N MET A 819 4.67 30.31 -16.78
CA MET A 819 4.04 30.60 -15.48
C MET A 819 4.70 31.80 -14.80
N ALA A 820 3.90 32.65 -14.16
CA ALA A 820 4.40 33.86 -13.50
C ALA A 820 5.37 33.57 -12.34
N LEU A 821 5.14 32.46 -11.62
CA LEU A 821 5.92 32.11 -10.43
C LEU A 821 7.34 31.64 -10.76
N TYR A 822 7.47 30.86 -11.85
CA TYR A 822 8.74 30.31 -12.33
C TYR A 822 8.85 30.32 -13.88
N PRO A 823 9.03 31.50 -14.51
CA PRO A 823 8.88 31.67 -15.97
C PRO A 823 9.86 30.87 -16.85
N LEU A 824 11.03 30.55 -16.29
CA LEU A 824 12.11 29.84 -16.99
C LEU A 824 12.03 28.32 -16.82
N TYR A 825 11.02 27.79 -16.13
CA TYR A 825 10.87 26.35 -15.88
C TYR A 825 10.78 25.54 -17.17
N THR A 826 9.93 25.95 -18.12
CA THR A 826 9.80 25.27 -19.42
C THR A 826 10.49 26.06 -20.53
N SER A 827 10.40 27.39 -20.50
CA SER A 827 10.79 28.25 -21.63
C SER A 827 12.25 28.08 -22.06
N ASP A 828 13.16 27.80 -21.13
CA ASP A 828 14.60 27.62 -21.42
C ASP A 828 14.89 26.33 -22.21
N PHE A 829 13.94 25.40 -22.25
CA PHE A 829 14.13 24.05 -22.81
C PHE A 829 13.49 23.85 -24.19
N PHE A 830 12.94 24.90 -24.80
CA PHE A 830 12.47 24.88 -26.20
C PHE A 830 13.64 25.01 -27.19
N ASP A 831 14.57 24.06 -27.14
CA ASP A 831 15.86 24.10 -27.83
C ASP A 831 16.07 22.97 -28.86
N GLU A 832 15.04 22.15 -29.10
CA GLU A 832 15.06 20.96 -29.97
C GLU A 832 16.09 19.88 -29.53
N LYS A 833 16.61 19.92 -28.30
CA LYS A 833 17.52 18.91 -27.74
C LYS A 833 16.83 18.01 -26.74
N HIS A 834 15.77 18.51 -26.11
CA HIS A 834 15.02 17.80 -25.10
C HIS A 834 13.86 17.02 -25.73
N ASN A 835 13.80 15.72 -25.46
CA ASN A 835 12.68 14.88 -25.85
C ASN A 835 11.72 14.73 -24.66
N ILE A 836 10.42 14.66 -24.97
CA ILE A 836 9.37 14.43 -23.97
C ILE A 836 9.46 12.99 -23.45
N VAL A 837 9.30 12.82 -22.13
CA VAL A 837 9.20 11.53 -21.46
C VAL A 837 7.95 11.49 -20.56
N LEU A 838 7.31 10.32 -20.47
CA LEU A 838 6.00 10.17 -19.80
C LEU A 838 5.97 8.99 -18.83
N GLY A 839 5.00 8.97 -17.91
CA GLY A 839 4.64 7.79 -17.10
C GLY A 839 5.16 7.78 -15.66
N GLY A 840 6.41 8.16 -15.41
CA GLY A 840 7.03 8.08 -14.08
C GLY A 840 7.99 6.90 -13.92
N SER A 841 8.92 7.01 -12.97
CA SER A 841 9.79 5.94 -12.52
C SER A 841 9.35 5.37 -11.16
N TRP A 842 10.06 4.35 -10.68
CA TRP A 842 9.82 3.76 -9.36
C TRP A 842 9.97 4.74 -8.20
N ALA A 843 10.69 5.85 -8.37
CA ALA A 843 10.83 6.89 -7.35
C ALA A 843 9.85 8.07 -7.53
N THR A 844 9.18 8.18 -8.68
CA THR A 844 8.30 9.31 -8.95
C THR A 844 7.02 9.21 -8.11
N HIS A 845 6.59 10.31 -7.50
CA HIS A 845 5.38 10.34 -6.68
C HIS A 845 4.11 10.03 -7.51
N PRO A 846 3.13 9.25 -7.00
CA PRO A 846 1.90 8.88 -7.72
C PRO A 846 1.12 10.07 -8.28
N ARG A 847 1.13 11.21 -7.59
CA ARG A 847 0.47 12.45 -8.05
C ARG A 847 1.10 13.11 -9.28
N ILE A 848 2.34 12.76 -9.62
CA ILE A 848 2.99 13.12 -10.88
C ILE A 848 2.71 12.01 -11.91
N SER A 849 3.08 10.78 -11.58
CA SER A 849 2.99 9.62 -12.49
C SER A 849 1.57 9.31 -12.96
N GLY A 850 0.57 9.52 -12.10
CA GLY A 850 -0.83 9.23 -12.38
C GLY A 850 -1.58 10.39 -13.04
N ARG A 851 -0.96 11.56 -13.23
CA ARG A 851 -1.61 12.72 -13.87
C ARG A 851 -1.53 12.58 -15.39
N LYS A 852 -2.69 12.57 -16.06
CA LYS A 852 -2.75 12.42 -17.54
C LYS A 852 -2.11 13.58 -18.31
N SER A 853 -1.94 14.74 -17.69
CA SER A 853 -1.37 15.93 -18.34
C SER A 853 0.14 16.09 -18.16
N PHE A 854 0.76 15.47 -17.13
CA PHE A 854 2.14 15.78 -16.73
C PHE A 854 3.17 15.47 -17.82
N ILE A 855 4.06 16.42 -18.12
CA ILE A 855 5.09 16.30 -19.16
C ILE A 855 6.47 16.48 -18.51
N ASN A 856 7.30 15.45 -18.61
CA ASN A 856 8.72 15.52 -18.26
C ASN A 856 9.58 15.54 -19.54
N TRP A 857 10.85 15.89 -19.42
CA TRP A 857 11.77 15.93 -20.55
C TRP A 857 13.23 15.79 -20.13
N TYR A 858 14.04 15.26 -21.04
CA TYR A 858 15.49 15.17 -20.88
C TYR A 858 16.18 15.39 -22.22
N GLN A 859 17.43 15.87 -22.21
CA GLN A 859 18.24 15.93 -23.43
C GLN A 859 18.35 14.51 -24.02
N ARG A 860 18.19 14.37 -25.35
CA ARG A 860 18.20 13.06 -26.04
C ARG A 860 19.43 12.18 -25.76
N ASN A 861 20.57 12.78 -25.42
CA ASN A 861 21.82 12.10 -25.10
C ASN A 861 22.10 11.97 -23.60
N TYR A 862 21.17 12.40 -22.73
CA TYR A 862 21.38 12.31 -21.29
C TYR A 862 21.34 10.85 -20.85
N LEU A 863 22.49 10.35 -20.37
CA LEU A 863 22.71 8.91 -20.12
C LEU A 863 22.08 8.40 -18.81
N PHE A 864 21.83 9.30 -17.85
CA PHE A 864 21.57 8.91 -16.46
C PHE A 864 20.09 8.90 -16.06
N ALA A 865 19.21 9.45 -16.88
CA ALA A 865 17.78 9.47 -16.57
C ALA A 865 17.19 8.06 -16.64
N TRP A 866 16.24 7.78 -15.74
CA TRP A 866 15.57 6.49 -15.65
C TRP A 866 14.46 6.35 -16.67
N VAL A 867 14.85 6.29 -17.95
CA VAL A 867 13.92 6.30 -19.08
C VAL A 867 14.20 5.09 -19.97
N GLY A 868 13.17 4.28 -20.19
CA GLY A 868 13.14 3.20 -21.15
C GLY A 868 12.36 3.59 -22.40
N ALA A 869 12.12 2.62 -23.28
CA ALA A 869 11.31 2.82 -24.48
C ALA A 869 10.48 1.58 -24.78
N ARG A 870 9.36 1.77 -25.47
CA ARG A 870 8.64 0.69 -26.17
C ARG A 870 8.73 0.90 -27.67
N LEU A 871 8.38 -0.15 -28.42
CA LEU A 871 8.29 -0.07 -29.87
C LEU A 871 6.86 0.24 -30.32
N VAL A 872 6.76 1.08 -31.33
CA VAL A 872 5.60 1.21 -32.20
C VAL A 872 5.98 0.99 -33.66
N ARG A 873 4.98 0.73 -34.49
CA ARG A 873 5.09 0.72 -35.96
C ARG A 873 3.78 1.16 -36.58
N ASP A 874 3.84 1.67 -37.80
CA ASP A 874 2.63 2.08 -38.52
C ASP A 874 1.76 0.85 -38.82
N ALA A 875 0.43 1.01 -38.75
CA ALA A 875 -0.50 -0.05 -39.10
C ALA A 875 -0.36 -0.39 -40.60
N GLN A 876 -0.37 -1.69 -40.92
CA GLN A 876 -0.24 -2.19 -42.31
C GLN A 876 -1.49 -1.97 -43.15
#